data_AF-D2PE82-F1
#
_entry.id   AF-D2PE82-F1
#
_cell.length_a   1.000
_cell.length_b   1.000
_cell.length_c   1.000
_cell.angle_alpha   90.00
_cell.angle_beta   90.00
_cell.angle_gamma   90.00
#
_symmetry.space_group_name_H-M   'P 1'
#
loop_
_entity.id
_entity.type
_entity.pdbx_description
1 polymer ?
#
loop_
_entity_poly.entity_id
_entity_poly.type
_entity_poly.pdbx_seq_one_letter_code
_entity_poly.pdbx_strand_id
1 'polypeptide(L)'
;MVIPDFILYQKLDLNFITKFNCWLKLKDEDSVQLVCNVLRQPSVDINEFGIRMSDNKWIFRKGNFVVMIEDDKETIIRKDENEYVVDYIMYNNNEIYPIYLKGRKYILNGEEYEKYLSYLDKKILIGKSKLTIILGNKHLDVDRGDRVYVSRHSISIIYDNVTKVINNKGIASYFNFKGDYLGFIQSYGNIYRSSEGIIVSSKKGNIGICIDDAYLIGEFSGGLLILCGESLKQYYNTGWREIERNIDSEFFVNSNRNLFGILKNGKLYIFDNNFNKLFIFDNVTSFNFNFKRIYLVSNDGTVGIATLEDNYKPIKVINRNNSIQNPIILQVDENYSHSFNIKNGKMLDIKVVEDKKKIVLIEPFEYSKDSLEISAGNTFFSFMYTIPYTSQLPKIEFSNAKILAADEGGALIGNPDKNALLMFNIKYSIPTRSQITFTIEALSQIYKLTTMENYGKKSLKIPLTINNLKLSDVQVNVYAHVDDRLVASLEFLAPMEIVRKKANLNRNKIIIINNSVEKEVAIVKNEIFEWKELFEYPLEYKGILFGKVGEKIEVDGEKIIVRDGYDLVKIVKDNGNYIREYLLISIKNPIKSINAELKGDQLIIKLDMEPNIPFEIFYGPHSFRGISKEGNHIIFPIEPVYNSIKIRAYTQGFTWESQYDLVNIIKLSISMALSEAMAIKEVLSNFGIA
;
A
#
# COMPACT_ATOMS: atom_id res chain seq x y z
N MET A 1 -35.23 5.41 -23.62
CA MET A 1 -34.38 4.23 -23.85
C MET A 1 -35.04 3.08 -23.11
N VAL A 2 -35.38 2.00 -23.80
CA VAL A 2 -35.90 0.80 -23.15
C VAL A 2 -34.69 0.06 -22.57
N ILE A 3 -34.79 -0.40 -21.32
CA ILE A 3 -33.72 -1.13 -20.64
C ILE A 3 -34.24 -2.56 -20.43
N PRO A 4 -33.50 -3.60 -20.86
CA PRO A 4 -33.93 -4.98 -20.66
C PRO A 4 -33.96 -5.32 -19.16
N ASP A 5 -35.00 -5.98 -18.68
CA ASP A 5 -35.02 -6.50 -17.33
C ASP A 5 -34.34 -7.88 -17.31
N PHE A 6 -33.25 -8.04 -16.57
CA PHE A 6 -32.59 -9.33 -16.46
C PHE A 6 -33.20 -10.09 -15.27
N ILE A 7 -33.91 -11.17 -15.53
CA ILE A 7 -34.52 -12.01 -14.48
C ILE A 7 -33.56 -13.12 -14.02
N LEU A 8 -32.60 -13.49 -14.87
CA LEU A 8 -31.50 -14.40 -14.56
C LEU A 8 -30.18 -13.84 -15.11
N TYR A 9 -29.14 -13.92 -14.28
CA TYR A 9 -27.76 -13.68 -14.66
C TYR A 9 -26.87 -14.64 -13.86
N GLN A 10 -26.38 -15.69 -14.51
CA GLN A 10 -25.64 -16.77 -13.83
C GLN A 10 -24.50 -17.27 -14.71
N LYS A 11 -23.34 -17.54 -14.12
CA LYS A 11 -22.22 -18.17 -14.83
C LYS A 11 -22.40 -19.68 -14.89
N LEU A 12 -22.23 -20.27 -16.08
CA LEU A 12 -22.00 -21.72 -16.21
C LEU A 12 -20.60 -22.00 -15.67
N ASP A 13 -20.50 -22.81 -14.63
CA ASP A 13 -19.22 -23.26 -14.05
C ASP A 13 -18.52 -24.30 -14.96
N LEU A 14 -18.35 -23.97 -16.24
CA LEU A 14 -17.78 -24.85 -17.28
C LEU A 14 -16.74 -24.08 -18.07
N ASN A 15 -15.56 -23.85 -17.49
CA ASN A 15 -14.48 -23.05 -18.08
C ASN A 15 -14.00 -23.52 -19.46
N PHE A 16 -14.30 -24.77 -19.85
CA PHE A 16 -13.93 -25.34 -21.14
C PHE A 16 -14.98 -25.13 -22.24
N ILE A 17 -16.22 -24.72 -21.88
CA ILE A 17 -17.34 -24.64 -22.83
C ILE A 17 -17.09 -23.60 -23.94
N THR A 18 -16.27 -22.60 -23.63
CA THR A 18 -15.86 -21.52 -24.54
C THR A 18 -15.06 -22.00 -25.75
N LYS A 19 -14.59 -23.26 -25.73
CA LYS A 19 -13.84 -23.88 -26.83
C LYS A 19 -14.76 -24.57 -27.85
N PHE A 20 -16.07 -24.59 -27.62
CA PHE A 20 -17.04 -25.27 -28.47
C PHE A 20 -17.98 -24.29 -29.14
N ASN A 21 -18.47 -24.70 -30.31
CA ASN A 21 -19.58 -24.00 -30.95
C ASN A 21 -20.85 -24.49 -30.27
N CYS A 22 -21.41 -23.64 -29.40
CA CYS A 22 -22.66 -23.90 -28.70
C CYS A 22 -23.77 -22.98 -29.21
N TRP A 23 -25.00 -23.49 -29.21
CA TRP A 23 -26.20 -22.76 -29.59
C TRP A 23 -27.35 -23.08 -28.65
N LEU A 24 -28.28 -22.13 -28.53
CA LEU A 24 -29.50 -22.30 -27.75
C LEU A 24 -30.63 -22.83 -28.63
N LYS A 25 -31.31 -23.87 -28.15
CA LYS A 25 -32.46 -24.48 -28.81
C LYS A 25 -33.69 -24.36 -27.92
N LEU A 26 -34.80 -23.86 -28.47
CA LEU A 26 -36.09 -23.88 -27.79
C LEU A 26 -36.51 -25.33 -27.48
N LYS A 27 -36.81 -25.58 -26.21
CA LYS A 27 -37.29 -26.88 -25.71
C LYS A 27 -38.80 -26.87 -25.54
N ASP A 28 -39.30 -25.85 -24.86
CA ASP A 28 -40.72 -25.56 -24.63
C ASP A 28 -40.94 -24.03 -24.57
N GLU A 29 -42.12 -23.60 -24.12
CA GLU A 29 -42.46 -22.17 -24.08
C GLU A 29 -41.64 -21.37 -23.06
N ASP A 30 -41.06 -22.01 -22.04
CA ASP A 30 -40.41 -21.32 -20.91
C ASP A 30 -38.92 -21.67 -20.74
N SER A 31 -38.39 -22.59 -21.53
CA SER A 31 -37.01 -23.05 -21.41
C SER A 31 -36.29 -23.24 -22.76
N VAL A 32 -34.98 -23.05 -22.68
CA VAL A 32 -34.05 -23.35 -23.77
C VAL A 32 -33.05 -24.39 -23.30
N GLN A 33 -32.53 -25.18 -24.24
CA GLN A 33 -31.47 -26.13 -24.02
C GLN A 33 -30.19 -25.60 -24.69
N LEU A 34 -29.07 -25.60 -23.96
CA LEU A 34 -27.76 -25.33 -24.53
C LEU A 34 -27.22 -26.61 -25.18
N VAL A 35 -26.90 -26.54 -26.47
CA VAL A 35 -26.35 -27.64 -27.25
C VAL A 35 -25.02 -27.22 -27.84
N CYS A 36 -24.03 -28.09 -27.83
CA CYS A 36 -22.68 -27.86 -28.30
C CYS A 36 -22.25 -28.97 -29.27
N ASN A 37 -21.28 -28.67 -30.14
CA ASN A 37 -20.73 -29.62 -31.10
C ASN A 37 -19.74 -30.62 -30.45
N VAL A 38 -20.23 -31.42 -29.50
CA VAL A 38 -19.45 -32.41 -28.74
C VAL A 38 -19.97 -33.83 -28.98
N LEU A 39 -19.19 -34.85 -28.59
CA LEU A 39 -19.60 -36.26 -28.73
C LEU A 39 -20.67 -36.64 -27.71
N ARG A 40 -20.55 -36.11 -26.49
CA ARG A 40 -21.53 -36.25 -25.40
C ARG A 40 -21.55 -34.96 -24.58
N GLN A 41 -22.75 -34.53 -24.21
CA GLN A 41 -22.97 -33.51 -23.20
C GLN A 41 -24.13 -33.93 -22.29
N PRO A 42 -24.21 -33.39 -21.06
CA PRO A 42 -25.44 -33.40 -20.29
C PRO A 42 -26.55 -32.57 -20.97
N SER A 43 -27.78 -32.82 -20.56
CA SER A 43 -28.88 -31.88 -20.83
C SER A 43 -28.68 -30.65 -19.97
N VAL A 44 -28.43 -29.50 -20.60
CA VAL A 44 -28.27 -28.20 -19.94
C VAL A 44 -29.52 -27.37 -20.24
N ASP A 45 -30.49 -27.42 -19.34
CA ASP A 45 -31.76 -26.69 -19.44
C ASP A 45 -31.66 -25.35 -18.71
N ILE A 46 -32.07 -24.27 -19.38
CA ILE A 46 -32.01 -22.90 -18.88
C ILE A 46 -33.42 -22.34 -18.82
N ASN A 47 -33.84 -21.88 -17.64
CA ASN A 47 -35.11 -21.21 -17.41
C ASN A 47 -34.98 -20.12 -16.34
N GLU A 48 -36.06 -19.44 -15.99
CA GLU A 48 -36.03 -18.34 -15.00
C GLU A 48 -35.60 -18.76 -13.59
N PHE A 49 -35.73 -20.04 -13.26
CA PHE A 49 -35.31 -20.59 -11.97
C PHE A 49 -33.82 -20.95 -11.93
N GLY A 50 -33.10 -20.77 -13.05
CA GLY A 50 -31.67 -21.02 -13.17
C GLY A 50 -31.33 -22.09 -14.20
N ILE A 51 -30.13 -22.65 -14.05
CA ILE A 51 -29.55 -23.64 -14.95
C ILE A 51 -29.65 -25.03 -14.29
N ARG A 52 -30.19 -26.01 -15.02
CA ARG A 52 -30.27 -27.42 -14.57
C ARG A 52 -29.47 -28.31 -15.51
N MET A 53 -28.57 -29.09 -14.94
CA MET A 53 -27.76 -30.07 -15.66
C MET A 53 -28.14 -31.49 -15.25
N SER A 54 -28.30 -32.40 -16.22
CA SER A 54 -28.68 -33.79 -15.93
C SER A 54 -27.55 -34.62 -15.31
N ASP A 55 -26.31 -34.38 -15.74
CA ASP A 55 -25.07 -34.94 -15.21
C ASP A 55 -23.92 -33.95 -15.49
N ASN A 56 -22.70 -34.28 -15.09
CA ASN A 56 -21.51 -33.43 -15.31
C ASN A 56 -20.54 -34.01 -16.35
N LYS A 57 -21.00 -34.94 -17.20
CA LYS A 57 -20.11 -35.71 -18.06
C LYS A 57 -20.11 -35.19 -19.49
N TRP A 58 -18.97 -34.63 -19.90
CA TRP A 58 -18.73 -34.12 -21.24
C TRP A 58 -17.69 -34.98 -21.95
N ILE A 59 -17.94 -35.31 -23.21
CA ILE A 59 -16.98 -36.02 -24.06
C ILE A 59 -16.82 -35.25 -25.36
N PHE A 60 -15.59 -34.86 -25.69
CA PHE A 60 -15.30 -34.05 -26.85
C PHE A 60 -13.92 -34.35 -27.42
N ARG A 61 -13.72 -33.91 -28.66
CA ARG A 61 -12.45 -34.02 -29.37
C ARG A 61 -11.53 -32.85 -29.03
N LYS A 62 -10.26 -33.14 -28.79
CA LYS A 62 -9.17 -32.16 -28.65
C LYS A 62 -8.01 -32.62 -29.54
N GLY A 63 -7.95 -32.14 -30.78
CA GLY A 63 -6.97 -32.64 -31.77
C GLY A 63 -7.19 -34.13 -32.10
N ASN A 64 -6.15 -34.96 -31.91
CA ASN A 64 -6.20 -36.42 -32.12
C ASN A 64 -6.47 -37.19 -30.81
N PHE A 65 -7.05 -36.51 -29.83
CA PHE A 65 -7.44 -37.07 -28.54
C PHE A 65 -8.94 -36.92 -28.36
N VAL A 66 -9.50 -37.85 -27.59
CA VAL A 66 -10.84 -37.73 -27.03
C VAL A 66 -10.71 -37.59 -25.53
N VAL A 67 -11.32 -36.51 -25.04
CA VAL A 67 -11.24 -36.07 -23.66
C VAL A 67 -12.61 -36.22 -23.04
N MET A 68 -12.63 -36.74 -21.82
CA MET A 68 -13.78 -36.76 -20.94
C MET A 68 -13.55 -35.82 -19.77
N ILE A 69 -14.56 -35.03 -19.46
CA ILE A 69 -14.66 -34.26 -18.21
C ILE A 69 -15.81 -34.84 -17.42
N GLU A 70 -15.54 -35.30 -16.20
CA GLU A 70 -16.53 -35.81 -15.24
C GLU A 70 -16.04 -35.40 -13.84
N ASP A 71 -16.91 -34.78 -13.05
CA ASP A 71 -16.57 -34.20 -11.73
C ASP A 71 -15.32 -33.30 -11.75
N ASP A 72 -15.27 -32.37 -12.72
CA ASP A 72 -14.18 -31.41 -12.97
C ASP A 72 -12.80 -32.02 -13.27
N LYS A 73 -12.73 -33.34 -13.48
CA LYS A 73 -11.49 -34.03 -13.86
C LYS A 73 -11.43 -34.26 -15.37
N GLU A 74 -10.43 -33.67 -16.00
CA GLU A 74 -10.09 -33.94 -17.40
C GLU A 74 -9.32 -35.27 -17.51
N THR A 75 -9.82 -36.20 -18.30
CA THR A 75 -9.17 -37.49 -18.59
C THR A 75 -9.13 -37.75 -20.09
N ILE A 76 -7.99 -38.23 -20.59
CA ILE A 76 -7.88 -38.67 -21.99
C ILE A 76 -8.41 -40.10 -22.05
N ILE A 77 -9.55 -40.29 -22.70
CA ILE A 77 -10.20 -41.61 -22.82
C ILE A 77 -9.85 -42.31 -24.14
N ARG A 78 -9.31 -41.58 -25.12
CA ARG A 78 -8.76 -42.14 -26.36
C ARG A 78 -7.63 -41.26 -26.90
N LYS A 79 -6.57 -41.89 -27.38
CA LYS A 79 -5.45 -41.26 -28.09
C LYS A 79 -5.16 -42.09 -29.33
N ASP A 80 -5.30 -41.50 -30.51
CA ASP A 80 -4.90 -42.15 -31.76
C ASP A 80 -3.57 -41.55 -32.23
N GLU A 81 -2.56 -42.40 -32.43
CA GLU A 81 -1.24 -41.99 -32.92
C GLU A 81 -1.26 -41.64 -34.41
N ASN A 82 -2.31 -42.05 -35.12
CA ASN A 82 -2.46 -41.80 -36.53
C ASN A 82 -2.86 -40.34 -36.80
N GLU A 83 -1.97 -39.58 -37.44
CA GLU A 83 -2.16 -38.17 -37.77
C GLU A 83 -3.33 -37.91 -38.73
N TYR A 84 -3.83 -38.94 -39.43
CA TYR A 84 -4.93 -38.83 -40.39
C TYR A 84 -6.33 -38.79 -39.75
N VAL A 85 -6.45 -38.73 -38.42
CA VAL A 85 -7.77 -38.62 -37.75
C VAL A 85 -8.38 -37.24 -37.99
N VAL A 86 -9.56 -37.21 -38.62
CA VAL A 86 -10.26 -35.96 -38.96
C VAL A 86 -11.48 -35.68 -38.09
N ASP A 87 -12.07 -36.68 -37.44
CA ASP A 87 -13.09 -36.50 -36.40
C ASP A 87 -13.31 -37.82 -35.62
N TYR A 88 -14.19 -37.80 -34.62
CA TYR A 88 -14.63 -38.95 -33.83
C TYR A 88 -16.14 -39.08 -33.84
N ILE A 89 -16.66 -40.28 -33.63
CA ILE A 89 -18.09 -40.53 -33.44
C ILE A 89 -18.27 -41.40 -32.20
N MET A 90 -19.44 -41.33 -31.57
CA MET A 90 -19.76 -42.15 -30.41
C MET A 90 -20.95 -43.05 -30.73
N TYR A 91 -20.81 -44.35 -30.47
CA TYR A 91 -21.86 -45.35 -30.63
C TYR A 91 -22.26 -45.94 -29.26
N ASN A 92 -23.56 -46.22 -29.12
CA ASN A 92 -24.14 -46.90 -27.95
C ASN A 92 -23.68 -46.34 -26.59
N ASN A 93 -23.46 -45.02 -26.53
CA ASN A 93 -23.02 -44.26 -25.34
C ASN A 93 -21.63 -44.59 -24.78
N ASN A 94 -20.90 -45.59 -25.30
CA ASN A 94 -19.66 -46.09 -24.69
C ASN A 94 -18.49 -46.25 -25.67
N GLU A 95 -18.75 -46.46 -26.95
CA GLU A 95 -17.69 -46.78 -27.93
C GLU A 95 -17.39 -45.57 -28.80
N ILE A 96 -16.12 -45.20 -28.88
CA ILE A 96 -15.67 -44.02 -29.64
C ILE A 96 -14.84 -44.49 -30.83
N TYR A 97 -15.23 -44.08 -32.03
CA TYR A 97 -14.57 -44.47 -33.27
C TYR A 97 -14.01 -43.26 -34.02
N PRO A 98 -12.74 -43.30 -34.46
CA PRO A 98 -12.15 -42.26 -35.27
C PRO A 98 -12.62 -42.36 -36.72
N ILE A 99 -12.79 -41.21 -37.35
CA ILE A 99 -12.89 -41.06 -38.80
C ILE A 99 -11.50 -40.68 -39.31
N TYR A 100 -10.94 -41.49 -40.21
CA TYR A 100 -9.65 -41.20 -40.83
C TYR A 100 -9.82 -40.59 -42.21
N LEU A 101 -8.91 -39.72 -42.63
CA LEU A 101 -8.78 -39.29 -44.03
C LEU A 101 -7.51 -39.92 -44.63
N LYS A 102 -7.68 -40.98 -45.43
CA LYS A 102 -6.57 -41.61 -46.15
C LYS A 102 -6.66 -41.28 -47.63
N GLY A 103 -5.69 -40.53 -48.14
CA GLY A 103 -5.73 -40.02 -49.51
C GLY A 103 -6.93 -39.10 -49.73
N ARG A 104 -7.89 -39.51 -50.57
CA ARG A 104 -9.14 -38.78 -50.86
C ARG A 104 -10.41 -39.46 -50.30
N LYS A 105 -10.25 -40.45 -49.42
CA LYS A 105 -11.37 -41.22 -48.85
C LYS A 105 -11.40 -41.09 -47.34
N TYR A 106 -12.61 -41.03 -46.80
CA TYR A 106 -12.86 -41.06 -45.36
C TYR A 106 -13.10 -42.51 -44.94
N ILE A 107 -12.50 -42.95 -43.84
CA ILE A 107 -12.61 -44.32 -43.35
C ILE A 107 -13.24 -44.31 -41.97
N LEU A 108 -14.30 -45.09 -41.82
CA LEU A 108 -14.94 -45.37 -40.54
C LEU A 108 -15.12 -46.88 -40.41
N ASN A 109 -14.57 -47.48 -39.36
CA ASN A 109 -14.65 -48.93 -39.09
C ASN A 109 -14.27 -49.82 -40.28
N GLY A 110 -13.29 -49.39 -41.08
CA GLY A 110 -12.81 -50.13 -42.26
C GLY A 110 -13.62 -49.88 -43.54
N GLU A 111 -14.76 -49.21 -43.48
CA GLU A 111 -15.53 -48.82 -44.66
C GLU A 111 -15.04 -47.50 -45.25
N GLU A 112 -15.00 -47.40 -46.58
CA GLU A 112 -14.57 -46.21 -47.31
C GLU A 112 -15.74 -45.35 -47.79
N TYR A 113 -15.59 -44.05 -47.57
CA TYR A 113 -16.55 -43.01 -47.92
C TYR A 113 -15.87 -41.95 -48.77
N GLU A 114 -16.63 -41.40 -49.72
CA GLU A 114 -16.13 -40.40 -50.67
C GLU A 114 -16.12 -39.00 -50.10
N LYS A 115 -17.07 -38.70 -49.21
CA LYS A 115 -17.22 -37.38 -48.59
C LYS A 115 -17.66 -37.52 -47.14
N TYR A 116 -17.20 -36.60 -46.32
CA TYR A 116 -17.65 -36.44 -44.95
C TYR A 116 -18.22 -35.03 -44.77
N LEU A 117 -19.40 -34.94 -44.16
CA LEU A 117 -20.04 -33.69 -43.77
C LEU A 117 -20.24 -33.70 -42.25
N SER A 118 -19.78 -32.64 -41.60
CA SER A 118 -20.02 -32.39 -40.18
C SER A 118 -20.78 -31.08 -40.04
N TYR A 119 -21.97 -31.14 -39.45
CA TYR A 119 -22.80 -29.97 -39.20
C TYR A 119 -23.44 -30.11 -37.82
N LEU A 120 -23.03 -29.27 -36.87
CA LEU A 120 -23.42 -29.39 -35.47
C LEU A 120 -23.12 -30.77 -34.85
N ASP A 121 -24.16 -31.45 -34.35
CA ASP A 121 -24.19 -32.80 -33.80
C ASP A 121 -24.45 -33.87 -34.87
N LYS A 122 -24.51 -33.48 -36.16
CA LYS A 122 -24.83 -34.34 -37.30
C LYS A 122 -23.56 -34.67 -38.08
N LYS A 123 -23.28 -35.95 -38.22
CA LYS A 123 -22.11 -36.46 -38.95
C LYS A 123 -22.59 -37.38 -40.05
N ILE A 124 -22.22 -37.08 -41.29
CA ILE A 124 -22.73 -37.78 -42.47
C ILE A 124 -21.55 -38.21 -43.31
N LEU A 125 -21.38 -39.53 -43.47
CA LEU A 125 -20.42 -40.10 -44.40
C LEU A 125 -21.16 -40.56 -45.66
N ILE A 126 -20.69 -40.08 -46.81
CA ILE A 126 -21.30 -40.33 -48.12
C ILE A 126 -20.46 -41.38 -48.85
N GLY A 127 -20.99 -42.59 -48.95
CA GLY A 127 -20.37 -43.71 -49.65
C GLY A 127 -20.82 -43.81 -51.10
N LYS A 128 -20.36 -44.86 -51.80
CA LYS A 128 -20.71 -45.08 -53.21
C LYS A 128 -22.20 -45.36 -53.43
N SER A 129 -22.79 -46.22 -52.60
CA SER A 129 -24.20 -46.66 -52.68
C SER A 129 -25.05 -46.27 -51.47
N LYS A 130 -24.44 -46.01 -50.31
CA LYS A 130 -25.12 -45.68 -49.05
C LYS A 130 -24.59 -44.37 -48.45
N LEU A 131 -25.41 -43.75 -47.60
CA LEU A 131 -24.98 -42.75 -46.62
C LEU A 131 -25.06 -43.38 -45.23
N THR A 132 -24.09 -43.01 -44.41
CA THR A 132 -24.09 -43.31 -42.98
C THR A 132 -24.27 -42.01 -42.23
N ILE A 133 -25.38 -41.91 -41.51
CA ILE A 133 -25.78 -40.72 -40.76
C ILE A 133 -25.69 -41.03 -39.26
N ILE A 134 -25.02 -40.14 -38.53
CA ILE A 134 -24.85 -40.22 -37.09
C ILE A 134 -25.48 -38.96 -36.48
N LEU A 135 -26.51 -39.17 -35.66
CA LEU A 135 -27.28 -38.14 -34.97
C LEU A 135 -27.18 -38.40 -33.46
N GLY A 136 -26.27 -37.68 -32.79
CA GLY A 136 -25.87 -38.04 -31.43
C GLY A 136 -25.38 -39.49 -31.38
N ASN A 137 -26.09 -40.35 -30.64
CA ASN A 137 -25.75 -41.77 -30.48
C ASN A 137 -26.51 -42.71 -31.42
N LYS A 138 -27.30 -42.17 -32.36
CA LYS A 138 -28.06 -42.97 -33.33
C LYS A 138 -27.30 -43.10 -34.64
N HIS A 139 -27.27 -44.33 -35.15
CA HIS A 139 -26.74 -44.67 -36.47
C HIS A 139 -27.88 -44.96 -37.44
N LEU A 140 -27.84 -44.36 -38.62
CA LEU A 140 -28.82 -44.58 -39.68
C LEU A 140 -28.08 -44.79 -40.99
N ASP A 141 -28.23 -45.98 -41.56
CA ASP A 141 -27.83 -46.25 -42.94
C ASP A 141 -29.02 -46.04 -43.86
N VAL A 142 -28.77 -45.31 -44.94
CA VAL A 142 -29.79 -44.93 -45.94
C VAL A 142 -29.17 -44.92 -47.33
N ASP A 143 -29.98 -45.05 -48.36
CA ASP A 143 -29.49 -44.97 -49.74
C ASP A 143 -28.89 -43.58 -50.03
N ARG A 144 -27.89 -43.54 -50.93
CA ARG A 144 -27.10 -42.32 -51.24
C ARG A 144 -27.96 -41.11 -51.62
N GLY A 145 -29.03 -41.31 -52.37
CA GLY A 145 -29.72 -40.24 -53.09
C GLY A 145 -28.82 -39.49 -54.07
N ASP A 146 -29.37 -38.49 -54.76
CA ASP A 146 -28.65 -37.61 -55.68
C ASP A 146 -27.86 -36.55 -54.91
N ARG A 147 -28.46 -36.01 -53.85
CA ARG A 147 -27.92 -34.90 -53.06
C ARG A 147 -28.34 -35.01 -51.60
N VAL A 148 -27.46 -34.54 -50.71
CA VAL A 148 -27.72 -34.39 -49.28
C VAL A 148 -27.67 -32.91 -48.92
N TYR A 149 -28.70 -32.42 -48.25
CA TYR A 149 -28.76 -31.09 -47.66
C TYR A 149 -28.94 -31.21 -46.15
N VAL A 150 -28.25 -30.36 -45.38
CA VAL A 150 -28.23 -30.41 -43.93
C VAL A 150 -28.55 -29.03 -43.38
N SER A 151 -29.55 -28.96 -42.50
CA SER A 151 -29.89 -27.76 -41.74
C SER A 151 -29.87 -28.05 -40.25
N ARG A 152 -30.10 -27.03 -39.43
CA ARG A 152 -30.36 -27.09 -37.99
C ARG A 152 -31.44 -28.10 -37.61
N HIS A 153 -32.47 -28.23 -38.44
CA HIS A 153 -33.69 -28.98 -38.09
C HIS A 153 -33.76 -30.39 -38.68
N SER A 154 -33.10 -30.62 -39.82
CA SER A 154 -33.24 -31.88 -40.56
C SER A 154 -32.05 -32.16 -41.48
N ILE A 155 -31.99 -33.40 -41.97
CA ILE A 155 -31.17 -33.85 -43.08
C ILE A 155 -32.12 -34.24 -44.21
N SER A 156 -31.94 -33.67 -45.39
CA SER A 156 -32.71 -33.99 -46.58
C SER A 156 -31.85 -34.82 -47.52
N ILE A 157 -32.37 -35.98 -47.93
CA ILE A 157 -31.77 -36.87 -48.93
C ILE A 157 -32.71 -36.84 -50.13
N ILE A 158 -32.19 -36.34 -51.24
CA ILE A 158 -32.97 -35.96 -52.41
C ILE A 158 -32.83 -37.06 -53.45
N TYR A 159 -33.97 -37.59 -53.92
CA TYR A 159 -34.08 -38.53 -55.02
C TYR A 159 -34.83 -37.85 -56.17
N ASP A 160 -35.05 -38.56 -57.29
CA ASP A 160 -35.66 -37.97 -58.47
C ASP A 160 -37.01 -37.29 -58.26
N ASN A 161 -37.96 -37.93 -57.57
CA ASN A 161 -39.30 -37.37 -57.35
C ASN A 161 -39.70 -37.29 -55.87
N VAL A 162 -38.78 -37.70 -54.98
CA VAL A 162 -39.04 -37.84 -53.55
C VAL A 162 -37.86 -37.29 -52.78
N THR A 163 -38.15 -36.58 -51.69
CA THR A 163 -37.14 -36.17 -50.72
C THR A 163 -37.42 -36.87 -49.39
N LYS A 164 -36.44 -37.63 -48.89
CA LYS A 164 -36.46 -38.24 -47.56
C LYS A 164 -35.86 -37.25 -46.56
N VAL A 165 -36.64 -36.82 -45.59
CA VAL A 165 -36.23 -35.87 -44.56
C VAL A 165 -36.11 -36.60 -43.23
N ILE A 166 -34.93 -36.56 -42.63
CA ILE A 166 -34.64 -37.14 -41.32
C ILE A 166 -34.54 -35.99 -40.32
N ASN A 167 -35.41 -35.97 -39.32
CA ASN A 167 -35.39 -34.93 -38.28
C ASN A 167 -34.30 -35.21 -37.22
N ASN A 168 -34.12 -34.27 -36.29
CA ASN A 168 -33.15 -34.39 -35.19
C ASN A 168 -33.39 -35.58 -34.23
N LYS A 169 -34.57 -36.24 -34.29
CA LYS A 169 -34.86 -37.46 -33.52
C LYS A 169 -34.50 -38.74 -34.28
N GLY A 170 -34.05 -38.63 -35.54
CA GLY A 170 -33.80 -39.75 -36.44
C GLY A 170 -35.06 -40.32 -37.12
N ILE A 171 -36.19 -39.61 -37.05
CA ILE A 171 -37.43 -40.04 -37.68
C ILE A 171 -37.41 -39.58 -39.14
N ALA A 172 -37.66 -40.51 -40.07
CA ALA A 172 -37.74 -40.24 -41.50
C ALA A 172 -39.18 -39.90 -41.93
N SER A 173 -39.31 -38.91 -42.81
CA SER A 173 -40.54 -38.55 -43.51
C SER A 173 -40.25 -38.41 -45.00
N TYR A 174 -41.23 -38.67 -45.85
CA TYR A 174 -41.07 -38.62 -47.30
C TYR A 174 -42.00 -37.57 -47.90
N PHE A 175 -41.47 -36.77 -48.81
CA PHE A 175 -42.21 -35.73 -49.50
C PHE A 175 -42.07 -35.87 -51.01
N ASN A 176 -43.18 -35.67 -51.74
CA ASN A 176 -43.25 -35.82 -53.20
C ASN A 176 -42.76 -34.54 -53.91
N PHE A 177 -41.50 -34.16 -53.68
CA PHE A 177 -40.80 -33.10 -54.41
C PHE A 177 -39.30 -33.41 -54.49
N LYS A 178 -38.61 -32.84 -55.49
CA LYS A 178 -37.14 -32.87 -55.63
C LYS A 178 -36.56 -31.54 -55.12
N GLY A 179 -35.97 -31.52 -53.92
CA GLY A 179 -35.36 -30.29 -53.41
C GLY A 179 -34.95 -30.33 -51.94
N ASP A 180 -34.22 -29.31 -51.51
CA ASP A 180 -33.75 -29.15 -50.14
C ASP A 180 -34.95 -28.77 -49.25
N TYR A 181 -35.36 -29.63 -48.32
CA TYR A 181 -36.44 -29.29 -47.38
C TYR A 181 -35.93 -28.28 -46.35
N LEU A 182 -36.57 -27.10 -46.31
CA LEU A 182 -36.17 -26.00 -45.42
C LEU A 182 -36.94 -26.04 -44.09
N GLY A 183 -38.20 -26.45 -44.11
CA GLY A 183 -39.01 -26.60 -42.91
C GLY A 183 -40.51 -26.45 -43.13
N PHE A 184 -41.26 -26.35 -42.03
CA PHE A 184 -42.70 -26.18 -42.03
C PHE A 184 -43.09 -24.93 -41.23
N ILE A 185 -43.92 -24.07 -41.82
CA ILE A 185 -44.55 -22.93 -41.15
C ILE A 185 -46.05 -23.02 -41.37
N GLN A 186 -46.87 -22.85 -40.33
CA GLN A 186 -48.32 -23.09 -40.43
C GLN A 186 -49.00 -22.28 -41.56
N SER A 187 -48.61 -21.03 -41.77
CA SER A 187 -49.15 -20.14 -42.82
C SER A 187 -48.65 -20.45 -44.24
N TYR A 188 -47.48 -21.11 -44.38
CA TYR A 188 -46.84 -21.45 -45.67
C TYR A 188 -46.86 -22.95 -46.00
N GLY A 189 -47.18 -23.82 -45.05
CA GLY A 189 -47.01 -25.26 -45.20
C GLY A 189 -45.53 -25.68 -45.26
N ASN A 190 -45.26 -26.75 -45.99
CA ASN A 190 -43.89 -27.22 -46.23
C ASN A 190 -43.19 -26.26 -47.19
N ILE A 191 -41.96 -25.89 -46.85
CA ILE A 191 -41.11 -25.01 -47.65
C ILE A 191 -39.87 -25.79 -48.07
N TYR A 192 -39.55 -25.75 -49.36
CA TYR A 192 -38.36 -26.39 -49.91
C TYR A 192 -37.73 -25.51 -51.01
N ARG A 193 -36.45 -25.75 -51.28
CA ARG A 193 -35.69 -25.13 -52.38
C ARG A 193 -35.48 -26.15 -53.50
N SER A 194 -35.92 -25.84 -54.71
CA SER A 194 -35.67 -26.69 -55.89
C SER A 194 -34.19 -26.66 -56.30
N SER A 195 -33.79 -27.57 -57.19
CA SER A 195 -32.43 -27.58 -57.78
C SER A 195 -32.08 -26.33 -58.58
N GLU A 196 -33.08 -25.61 -59.09
CA GLU A 196 -32.93 -24.32 -59.78
C GLU A 196 -32.84 -23.13 -58.81
N GLY A 197 -32.92 -23.39 -57.50
CA GLY A 197 -32.91 -22.38 -56.46
C GLY A 197 -34.28 -21.74 -56.18
N ILE A 198 -35.38 -22.25 -56.71
CA ILE A 198 -36.72 -21.70 -56.44
C ILE A 198 -37.18 -22.12 -55.05
N ILE A 199 -37.58 -21.17 -54.21
CA ILE A 199 -38.21 -21.42 -52.93
C ILE A 199 -39.71 -21.64 -53.15
N VAL A 200 -40.19 -22.83 -52.80
CA VAL A 200 -41.58 -23.25 -53.00
C VAL A 200 -42.25 -23.51 -51.66
N SER A 201 -43.44 -22.96 -51.49
CA SER A 201 -44.34 -23.19 -50.36
C SER A 201 -45.51 -24.05 -50.83
N SER A 202 -45.83 -25.11 -50.08
CA SER A 202 -46.94 -26.00 -50.42
C SER A 202 -48.32 -25.33 -50.33
N LYS A 203 -48.44 -24.16 -49.68
CA LYS A 203 -49.69 -23.38 -49.58
C LYS A 203 -49.70 -22.11 -50.44
N LYS A 204 -48.54 -21.53 -50.75
CA LYS A 204 -48.41 -20.23 -51.44
C LYS A 204 -47.77 -20.32 -52.82
N GLY A 205 -47.34 -21.52 -53.25
CA GLY A 205 -46.66 -21.72 -54.52
C GLY A 205 -45.22 -21.23 -54.49
N ASN A 206 -44.73 -20.70 -55.62
CA ASN A 206 -43.37 -20.16 -55.72
C ASN A 206 -43.31 -18.84 -54.96
N ILE A 207 -42.50 -18.81 -53.91
CA ILE A 207 -42.38 -17.65 -53.02
C ILE A 207 -41.01 -17.00 -53.10
N GLY A 208 -40.06 -17.47 -53.92
CA GLY A 208 -38.74 -16.84 -54.03
C GLY A 208 -37.70 -17.56 -54.87
N ILE A 209 -36.52 -16.95 -54.96
CA ILE A 209 -35.33 -17.55 -55.59
C ILE A 209 -34.13 -17.35 -54.65
N CYS A 210 -33.41 -18.43 -54.38
CA CYS A 210 -32.13 -18.48 -53.70
C CYS A 210 -31.20 -19.48 -54.41
N ILE A 211 -30.19 -18.96 -55.09
CA ILE A 211 -29.22 -19.76 -55.85
C ILE A 211 -28.22 -20.44 -54.90
N ASP A 212 -27.95 -19.85 -53.74
CA ASP A 212 -27.13 -20.43 -52.69
C ASP A 212 -27.95 -21.35 -51.77
N ASP A 213 -27.29 -22.03 -50.84
CA ASP A 213 -28.00 -22.79 -49.82
C ASP A 213 -28.90 -21.87 -48.98
N ALA A 214 -30.13 -22.32 -48.77
CA ALA A 214 -31.16 -21.57 -48.08
C ALA A 214 -31.44 -22.20 -46.72
N TYR A 215 -31.73 -21.39 -45.71
CA TYR A 215 -32.10 -21.84 -44.37
C TYR A 215 -33.34 -21.08 -43.91
N LEU A 216 -34.37 -21.81 -43.50
CA LEU A 216 -35.58 -21.20 -42.95
C LEU A 216 -35.33 -20.80 -41.50
N ILE A 217 -35.38 -19.49 -41.22
CA ILE A 217 -35.21 -18.96 -39.87
C ILE A 217 -36.53 -19.03 -39.09
N GLY A 218 -37.62 -18.60 -39.71
CA GLY A 218 -38.94 -18.57 -39.07
C GLY A 218 -39.93 -17.61 -39.72
N GLU A 219 -41.06 -17.42 -39.05
CA GLU A 219 -42.07 -16.42 -39.38
C GLU A 219 -42.17 -15.42 -38.23
N PHE A 220 -42.14 -14.13 -38.58
CA PHE A 220 -42.45 -13.02 -37.69
C PHE A 220 -43.60 -12.20 -38.31
N SER A 221 -44.17 -11.24 -37.58
CA SER A 221 -45.35 -10.51 -38.08
C SER A 221 -45.08 -9.72 -39.35
N GLY A 222 -43.82 -9.40 -39.63
CA GLY A 222 -43.42 -8.80 -40.90
C GLY A 222 -43.27 -9.81 -42.05
N GLY A 223 -43.31 -11.13 -41.85
CA GLY A 223 -43.26 -12.10 -42.95
C GLY A 223 -42.35 -13.30 -42.67
N LEU A 224 -41.98 -14.01 -43.73
CA LEU A 224 -41.13 -15.19 -43.67
C LEU A 224 -39.65 -14.78 -43.76
N LEU A 225 -38.80 -15.28 -42.86
CA LEU A 225 -37.36 -15.03 -42.86
C LEU A 225 -36.60 -16.26 -43.38
N ILE A 226 -35.77 -16.05 -44.40
CA ILE A 226 -34.86 -17.05 -44.96
C ILE A 226 -33.46 -16.44 -45.04
N LEU A 227 -32.48 -17.21 -44.59
CA LEU A 227 -31.07 -16.93 -44.86
C LEU A 227 -30.70 -17.59 -46.19
N CYS A 228 -30.34 -16.80 -47.19
CA CYS A 228 -29.96 -17.23 -48.53
C CYS A 228 -28.47 -16.97 -48.74
N GLY A 229 -27.65 -18.03 -48.69
CA GLY A 229 -26.20 -17.88 -48.53
C GLY A 229 -25.91 -17.08 -47.25
N GLU A 230 -25.23 -15.95 -47.40
CA GLU A 230 -24.91 -15.04 -46.29
C GLU A 230 -25.89 -13.85 -46.16
N SER A 231 -26.99 -13.85 -46.93
CA SER A 231 -27.96 -12.74 -47.00
C SER A 231 -29.27 -13.12 -46.30
N LEU A 232 -29.62 -12.43 -45.21
CA LEU A 232 -30.92 -12.58 -44.56
C LEU A 232 -31.97 -11.82 -45.37
N LYS A 233 -32.98 -12.54 -45.83
CA LYS A 233 -34.07 -11.99 -46.62
C LYS A 233 -35.42 -12.25 -45.97
N GLN A 234 -36.32 -11.28 -46.14
CA GLN A 234 -37.70 -11.32 -45.72
C GLN A 234 -38.59 -11.46 -46.95
N TYR A 235 -39.53 -12.41 -46.93
CA TYR A 235 -40.63 -12.48 -47.89
C TYR A 235 -41.90 -11.88 -47.28
N TYR A 236 -42.40 -10.82 -47.90
CA TYR A 236 -43.61 -10.11 -47.49
C TYR A 236 -44.32 -9.51 -48.71
N ASN A 237 -45.65 -9.52 -48.72
CA ASN A 237 -46.48 -8.97 -49.81
C ASN A 237 -45.96 -9.32 -51.21
N THR A 238 -45.65 -10.60 -51.46
CA THR A 238 -45.15 -11.15 -52.73
C THR A 238 -43.75 -10.70 -53.18
N GLY A 239 -42.99 -9.98 -52.34
CA GLY A 239 -41.63 -9.53 -52.63
C GLY A 239 -40.60 -10.02 -51.61
N TRP A 240 -39.34 -10.08 -52.05
CA TRP A 240 -38.19 -10.27 -51.14
C TRP A 240 -37.52 -8.95 -50.84
N ARG A 241 -37.22 -8.73 -49.57
CA ARG A 241 -36.37 -7.65 -49.10
C ARG A 241 -35.15 -8.24 -48.42
N GLU A 242 -33.97 -7.78 -48.83
CA GLU A 242 -32.75 -8.07 -48.09
C GLU A 242 -32.70 -7.20 -46.82
N ILE A 243 -32.43 -7.84 -45.69
CA ILE A 243 -32.41 -7.22 -44.37
C ILE A 243 -30.96 -6.96 -43.94
N GLU A 244 -30.09 -7.95 -44.12
CA GLU A 244 -28.69 -7.89 -43.69
C GLU A 244 -27.83 -8.86 -44.53
N ARG A 245 -26.53 -8.58 -44.66
CA ARG A 245 -25.55 -9.43 -45.35
C ARG A 245 -24.43 -9.88 -44.42
N ASN A 246 -23.65 -10.85 -44.90
CA ASN A 246 -22.49 -11.41 -44.21
C ASN A 246 -22.91 -12.05 -42.89
N ILE A 247 -23.94 -12.90 -42.95
CA ILE A 247 -24.36 -13.75 -41.85
C ILE A 247 -23.80 -15.15 -42.09
N ASP A 248 -22.79 -15.52 -41.31
CA ASP A 248 -22.02 -16.74 -41.51
C ASP A 248 -22.83 -18.02 -41.27
N SER A 249 -23.93 -17.94 -40.50
CA SER A 249 -24.70 -19.12 -40.09
C SER A 249 -26.14 -18.84 -39.71
N GLU A 250 -27.04 -19.82 -39.94
CA GLU A 250 -28.45 -19.77 -39.52
C GLU A 250 -28.63 -19.70 -37.99
N PHE A 251 -27.62 -20.05 -37.18
CA PHE A 251 -27.68 -19.93 -35.71
C PHE A 251 -27.56 -18.50 -35.21
N PHE A 252 -27.03 -17.62 -36.05
CA PHE A 252 -26.88 -16.21 -35.73
C PHE A 252 -28.15 -15.41 -35.99
N VAL A 253 -29.22 -16.06 -36.44
CA VAL A 253 -30.53 -15.43 -36.61
C VAL A 253 -31.60 -16.29 -35.94
N ASN A 254 -32.40 -15.68 -35.09
CA ASN A 254 -33.62 -16.30 -34.56
C ASN A 254 -34.76 -15.29 -34.62
N SER A 255 -35.98 -15.79 -34.75
CA SER A 255 -37.19 -14.97 -34.80
C SER A 255 -38.31 -15.60 -33.99
N ASN A 256 -39.15 -14.75 -33.42
CA ASN A 256 -40.46 -15.09 -32.88
C ASN A 256 -41.51 -14.24 -33.63
N ARG A 257 -42.77 -14.28 -33.18
CA ARG A 257 -43.85 -13.52 -33.81
C ARG A 257 -43.62 -12.01 -33.86
N ASN A 258 -42.93 -11.42 -32.89
CA ASN A 258 -42.82 -9.97 -32.69
C ASN A 258 -41.42 -9.38 -32.94
N LEU A 259 -40.39 -10.21 -32.87
CA LEU A 259 -39.00 -9.82 -32.83
C LEU A 259 -38.17 -10.75 -33.70
N PHE A 260 -37.10 -10.21 -34.28
CA PHE A 260 -36.01 -11.01 -34.82
C PHE A 260 -34.68 -10.49 -34.26
N GLY A 261 -33.71 -11.39 -34.09
CA GLY A 261 -32.37 -11.08 -33.60
C GLY A 261 -31.33 -11.47 -34.64
N ILE A 262 -30.26 -10.67 -34.73
CA ILE A 262 -29.09 -10.94 -35.57
C ILE A 262 -27.84 -10.86 -34.69
N LEU A 263 -27.05 -11.92 -34.65
CA LEU A 263 -25.77 -11.98 -33.95
C LEU A 263 -24.62 -11.76 -34.95
N LYS A 264 -23.78 -10.76 -34.71
CA LYS A 264 -22.63 -10.44 -35.56
C LYS A 264 -21.48 -9.91 -34.71
N ASN A 265 -20.29 -10.48 -34.87
CA ASN A 265 -19.07 -10.06 -34.16
C ASN A 265 -19.24 -9.93 -32.64
N GLY A 266 -19.90 -10.91 -32.01
CA GLY A 266 -20.15 -10.91 -30.56
C GLY A 266 -21.22 -9.92 -30.09
N LYS A 267 -21.95 -9.28 -31.01
CA LYS A 267 -23.05 -8.36 -30.69
C LYS A 267 -24.37 -8.86 -31.23
N LEU A 268 -25.39 -8.92 -30.38
CA LEU A 268 -26.75 -9.29 -30.75
C LEU A 268 -27.60 -8.04 -30.93
N TYR A 269 -28.10 -7.85 -32.14
CA TYR A 269 -29.01 -6.79 -32.53
C TYR A 269 -30.44 -7.34 -32.49
N ILE A 270 -31.32 -6.73 -31.68
CA ILE A 270 -32.73 -7.10 -31.60
C ILE A 270 -33.57 -6.06 -32.33
N PHE A 271 -34.48 -6.52 -33.18
CA PHE A 271 -35.35 -5.68 -33.99
C PHE A 271 -36.83 -5.99 -33.74
N ASP A 272 -37.68 -4.97 -33.87
CA ASP A 272 -39.13 -5.12 -33.88
C ASP A 272 -39.67 -5.55 -35.25
N ASN A 273 -40.99 -5.74 -35.33
CA ASN A 273 -41.71 -6.06 -36.57
C ASN A 273 -41.55 -5.04 -37.70
N ASN A 274 -41.17 -3.80 -37.37
CA ASN A 274 -40.97 -2.70 -38.32
C ASN A 274 -39.49 -2.53 -38.70
N PHE A 275 -38.61 -3.46 -38.30
CA PHE A 275 -37.15 -3.39 -38.49
C PHE A 275 -36.47 -2.26 -37.70
N ASN A 276 -37.12 -1.69 -36.70
CA ASN A 276 -36.46 -0.77 -35.80
C ASN A 276 -35.61 -1.57 -34.82
N LYS A 277 -34.33 -1.21 -34.72
CA LYS A 277 -33.44 -1.78 -33.72
C LYS A 277 -33.86 -1.31 -32.32
N LEU A 278 -34.20 -2.26 -31.46
CA LEU A 278 -34.59 -2.00 -30.07
C LEU A 278 -33.37 -1.95 -29.14
N PHE A 279 -32.49 -2.96 -29.24
CA PHE A 279 -31.33 -3.11 -28.34
C PHE A 279 -30.13 -3.70 -29.05
N ILE A 280 -28.97 -3.50 -28.43
CA ILE A 280 -27.73 -4.21 -28.74
C ILE A 280 -27.28 -4.87 -27.44
N PHE A 281 -27.13 -6.18 -27.45
CA PHE A 281 -26.42 -6.90 -26.39
C PHE A 281 -24.98 -7.14 -26.83
N ASP A 282 -24.04 -6.86 -25.93
CA ASP A 282 -22.61 -7.11 -26.11
C ASP A 282 -22.23 -8.51 -25.61
N ASN A 283 -21.05 -8.99 -26.03
CA ASN A 283 -20.47 -10.25 -25.59
C ASN A 283 -21.43 -11.45 -25.68
N VAL A 284 -22.21 -11.56 -26.76
CA VAL A 284 -23.11 -12.69 -27.01
C VAL A 284 -22.43 -13.68 -27.97
N THR A 285 -22.45 -14.96 -27.65
CA THR A 285 -21.99 -16.05 -28.53
C THR A 285 -23.14 -16.88 -29.09
N SER A 286 -24.22 -16.97 -28.34
CA SER A 286 -25.44 -17.65 -28.76
C SER A 286 -26.65 -16.99 -28.12
N PHE A 287 -27.76 -16.98 -28.85
CA PHE A 287 -29.02 -16.49 -28.33
C PHE A 287 -30.18 -17.32 -28.86
N ASN A 288 -31.28 -17.28 -28.13
CA ASN A 288 -32.59 -17.68 -28.61
C ASN A 288 -33.64 -16.87 -27.85
N PHE A 289 -34.88 -16.84 -28.29
CA PHE A 289 -35.92 -16.16 -27.55
C PHE A 289 -37.29 -16.75 -27.83
N ASN A 290 -38.15 -16.68 -26.82
CA ASN A 290 -39.58 -16.94 -26.97
C ASN A 290 -40.32 -15.59 -27.03
N PHE A 291 -41.65 -15.58 -26.89
CA PHE A 291 -42.44 -14.35 -26.96
C PHE A 291 -42.13 -13.33 -25.85
N LYS A 292 -41.61 -13.76 -24.69
CA LYS A 292 -41.44 -12.93 -23.49
C LYS A 292 -39.99 -12.70 -23.07
N ARG A 293 -39.09 -13.61 -23.44
CA ARG A 293 -37.75 -13.74 -22.87
C ARG A 293 -36.71 -13.93 -23.97
N ILE A 294 -35.58 -13.26 -23.79
CA ILE A 294 -34.36 -13.38 -24.59
C ILE A 294 -33.33 -14.13 -23.76
N TYR A 295 -32.91 -15.28 -24.25
CA TYR A 295 -31.90 -16.13 -23.64
C TYR A 295 -30.56 -15.84 -24.32
N LEU A 296 -29.55 -15.55 -23.52
CA LEU A 296 -28.24 -15.11 -23.96
C LEU A 296 -27.17 -16.00 -23.34
N VAL A 297 -26.15 -16.34 -24.11
CA VAL A 297 -24.91 -16.96 -23.63
C VAL A 297 -23.75 -16.08 -24.07
N SER A 298 -22.81 -15.82 -23.17
CA SER A 298 -21.61 -15.04 -23.45
C SER A 298 -20.41 -15.93 -23.75
N ASN A 299 -19.32 -15.29 -24.18
CA ASN A 299 -18.07 -15.99 -24.44
C ASN A 299 -17.40 -16.55 -23.18
N ASP A 300 -17.72 -16.04 -21.99
CA ASP A 300 -17.18 -16.54 -20.72
C ASP A 300 -18.10 -17.56 -20.03
N GLY A 301 -19.16 -18.01 -20.72
CA GLY A 301 -20.13 -18.97 -20.19
C GLY A 301 -21.20 -18.34 -19.30
N THR A 302 -21.28 -17.01 -19.20
CA THR A 302 -22.39 -16.34 -18.52
C THR A 302 -23.68 -16.56 -19.30
N VAL A 303 -24.76 -16.84 -18.60
CA VAL A 303 -26.11 -17.01 -19.12
C VAL A 303 -26.98 -15.87 -18.60
N GLY A 304 -27.66 -15.20 -19.52
CA GLY A 304 -28.61 -14.13 -19.22
C GLY A 304 -30.01 -14.49 -19.71
N ILE A 305 -31.03 -14.16 -18.93
CA ILE A 305 -32.42 -14.13 -19.39
C ILE A 305 -32.93 -12.72 -19.23
N ALA A 306 -33.23 -12.07 -20.35
CA ALA A 306 -33.77 -10.72 -20.39
C ALA A 306 -35.24 -10.74 -20.80
N THR A 307 -36.09 -9.99 -20.10
CA THR A 307 -37.48 -9.70 -20.47
C THR A 307 -37.58 -8.28 -21.01
N LEU A 308 -38.59 -8.06 -21.83
CA LEU A 308 -38.94 -6.74 -22.35
C LEU A 308 -40.14 -6.22 -21.58
N GLU A 309 -39.88 -5.50 -20.50
CA GLU A 309 -40.91 -4.79 -19.75
C GLU A 309 -40.96 -3.31 -20.14
N ASP A 310 -42.17 -2.80 -20.35
CA ASP A 310 -42.36 -1.37 -20.56
C ASP A 310 -42.04 -0.60 -19.28
N ASN A 311 -41.10 0.34 -19.36
CA ASN A 311 -40.68 1.24 -18.27
C ASN A 311 -39.90 0.61 -17.10
N TYR A 312 -39.22 -0.53 -17.31
CA TYR A 312 -38.30 -1.04 -16.29
C TYR A 312 -37.20 -0.02 -15.93
N LYS A 313 -36.98 0.17 -14.62
CA LYS A 313 -36.01 1.13 -14.06
C LYS A 313 -35.07 0.41 -13.10
N PRO A 314 -33.86 0.02 -13.55
CA PRO A 314 -32.90 -0.69 -12.70
C PRO A 314 -32.28 0.20 -11.61
N ILE A 315 -32.40 1.52 -11.71
CA ILE A 315 -31.88 2.48 -10.73
C ILE A 315 -33.04 3.34 -10.22
N LYS A 316 -33.24 3.32 -8.90
CA LYS A 316 -34.17 4.19 -8.18
C LYS A 316 -33.41 5.10 -7.23
N VAL A 317 -33.68 6.39 -7.29
CA VAL A 317 -33.10 7.38 -6.36
C VAL A 317 -33.88 7.35 -5.05
N ILE A 318 -33.22 7.05 -3.94
CA ILE A 318 -33.81 7.11 -2.60
C ILE A 318 -33.54 8.49 -1.98
N ASN A 319 -32.30 8.96 -2.07
CA ASN A 319 -31.91 10.29 -1.60
C ASN A 319 -31.01 10.96 -2.63
N ARG A 320 -31.33 12.21 -3.00
CA ARG A 320 -30.54 13.06 -3.91
C ARG A 320 -29.81 14.20 -3.22
N ASN A 321 -29.93 14.29 -1.89
CA ASN A 321 -29.39 15.40 -1.11
C ASN A 321 -28.18 14.93 -0.30
N ASN A 322 -27.00 15.46 -0.58
CA ASN A 322 -25.81 15.26 0.25
C ASN A 322 -25.79 16.28 1.39
N SER A 323 -25.88 15.82 2.63
CA SER A 323 -25.79 16.64 3.84
C SER A 323 -24.79 16.05 4.83
N ILE A 324 -24.58 16.69 5.97
CA ILE A 324 -23.74 16.16 7.06
C ILE A 324 -24.26 14.81 7.56
N GLN A 325 -25.57 14.61 7.56
CA GLN A 325 -26.23 13.40 8.07
C GLN A 325 -26.33 12.31 7.01
N ASN A 326 -26.75 12.65 5.79
CA ASN A 326 -27.03 11.65 4.75
C ASN A 326 -26.21 11.87 3.47
N PRO A 327 -25.60 10.82 2.89
CA PRO A 327 -25.04 10.86 1.53
C PRO A 327 -26.16 10.71 0.48
N ILE A 328 -25.80 10.76 -0.80
CA ILE A 328 -26.71 10.37 -1.89
C ILE A 328 -26.93 8.85 -1.81
N ILE A 329 -28.17 8.40 -1.99
CA ILE A 329 -28.55 6.99 -1.84
C ILE A 329 -29.32 6.53 -3.07
N LEU A 330 -28.82 5.48 -3.72
CA LEU A 330 -29.48 4.83 -4.84
C LEU A 330 -29.82 3.38 -4.48
N GLN A 331 -30.92 2.89 -5.01
CA GLN A 331 -31.24 1.48 -5.09
C GLN A 331 -31.00 1.00 -6.51
N VAL A 332 -30.16 -0.01 -6.67
CA VAL A 332 -29.71 -0.55 -7.96
C VAL A 332 -30.06 -2.03 -7.99
N ASP A 333 -30.63 -2.50 -9.09
CA ASP A 333 -30.87 -3.92 -9.31
C ASP A 333 -29.54 -4.69 -9.37
N GLU A 334 -29.47 -5.86 -8.74
CA GLU A 334 -28.23 -6.65 -8.63
C GLU A 334 -27.63 -6.97 -10.00
N ASN A 335 -28.49 -7.27 -10.98
CA ASN A 335 -28.08 -7.60 -12.34
C ASN A 335 -27.47 -6.42 -13.11
N TYR A 336 -27.51 -5.20 -12.54
CA TYR A 336 -26.91 -3.98 -13.07
C TYR A 336 -25.77 -3.43 -12.22
N SER A 337 -25.44 -4.11 -11.12
CA SER A 337 -24.38 -3.71 -10.19
C SER A 337 -22.98 -4.24 -10.54
N HIS A 338 -22.87 -5.16 -11.50
CA HIS A 338 -21.61 -5.82 -11.87
C HIS A 338 -20.60 -4.85 -12.52
N SER A 339 -21.09 -3.92 -13.34
CA SER A 339 -20.30 -2.89 -14.00
C SER A 339 -20.78 -1.50 -13.61
N PHE A 340 -20.77 -1.22 -12.30
CA PHE A 340 -21.24 0.04 -11.73
C PHE A 340 -20.10 1.03 -11.52
N ASN A 341 -20.19 2.21 -12.16
CA ASN A 341 -19.21 3.28 -12.03
C ASN A 341 -19.93 4.63 -11.94
N ILE A 342 -19.34 5.58 -11.22
CA ILE A 342 -19.87 6.92 -10.99
C ILE A 342 -18.82 7.93 -11.42
N LYS A 343 -19.19 8.89 -12.27
CA LYS A 343 -18.39 10.10 -12.49
C LYS A 343 -18.91 11.24 -11.63
N ASN A 344 -18.02 12.19 -11.32
CA ASN A 344 -18.28 13.37 -10.48
C ASN A 344 -18.70 13.03 -9.04
N GLY A 345 -18.37 11.81 -8.60
CA GLY A 345 -18.60 11.34 -7.25
C GLY A 345 -17.82 10.05 -7.00
N LYS A 346 -17.84 9.61 -5.75
CA LYS A 346 -17.27 8.34 -5.31
C LYS A 346 -18.32 7.50 -4.61
N MET A 347 -18.17 6.20 -4.76
CA MET A 347 -18.94 5.23 -4.02
C MET A 347 -18.34 5.08 -2.62
N LEU A 348 -19.16 5.29 -1.59
CA LEU A 348 -18.75 5.11 -0.19
C LEU A 348 -18.93 3.65 0.26
N ASP A 349 -20.05 3.03 -0.14
CA ASP A 349 -20.43 1.68 0.30
C ASP A 349 -21.49 1.08 -0.65
N ILE A 350 -21.57 -0.25 -0.71
CA ILE A 350 -22.66 -1.01 -1.35
C ILE A 350 -23.20 -2.01 -0.33
N LYS A 351 -24.47 -1.87 0.05
CA LYS A 351 -25.17 -2.82 0.92
C LYS A 351 -26.12 -3.68 0.11
N VAL A 352 -26.04 -5.00 0.29
CA VAL A 352 -27.02 -5.94 -0.27
C VAL A 352 -28.29 -5.88 0.58
N VAL A 353 -29.44 -5.81 -0.09
CA VAL A 353 -30.78 -5.84 0.53
C VAL A 353 -31.50 -7.10 0.05
N GLU A 354 -32.51 -7.53 0.80
CA GLU A 354 -33.48 -8.55 0.35
C GLU A 354 -34.05 -8.18 -1.05
N ASP A 355 -34.41 -9.20 -1.83
CA ASP A 355 -34.94 -9.09 -3.20
C ASP A 355 -33.97 -8.66 -4.32
N LYS A 356 -32.72 -9.14 -4.32
CA LYS A 356 -31.74 -8.90 -5.41
C LYS A 356 -31.52 -7.40 -5.71
N LYS A 357 -31.60 -6.55 -4.68
CA LYS A 357 -31.36 -5.11 -4.81
C LYS A 357 -30.18 -4.69 -3.95
N LYS A 358 -29.44 -3.70 -4.42
CA LYS A 358 -28.28 -3.13 -3.72
C LYS A 358 -28.52 -1.65 -3.43
N ILE A 359 -28.12 -1.21 -2.25
CA ILE A 359 -28.12 0.19 -1.85
C ILE A 359 -26.71 0.73 -2.02
N VAL A 360 -26.57 1.73 -2.89
CA VAL A 360 -25.29 2.38 -3.17
C VAL A 360 -25.28 3.75 -2.49
N LEU A 361 -24.29 3.98 -1.63
CA LEU A 361 -24.06 5.25 -0.97
C LEU A 361 -23.01 6.03 -1.75
N ILE A 362 -23.32 7.28 -2.11
CA ILE A 362 -22.50 8.09 -2.99
C ILE A 362 -22.19 9.44 -2.34
N GLU A 363 -20.94 9.85 -2.42
CA GLU A 363 -20.50 11.20 -2.11
C GLU A 363 -20.12 11.94 -3.39
N PRO A 364 -20.75 13.10 -3.67
CA PRO A 364 -20.39 13.89 -4.83
C PRO A 364 -19.02 14.54 -4.66
N PHE A 365 -18.39 14.88 -5.77
CA PHE A 365 -17.13 15.62 -5.75
C PHE A 365 -17.32 17.12 -5.59
N GLU A 366 -18.43 17.65 -6.11
CA GLU A 366 -18.82 19.03 -5.91
C GLU A 366 -19.88 19.15 -4.82
N TYR A 367 -19.74 20.17 -3.97
CA TYR A 367 -20.68 20.44 -2.88
C TYR A 367 -21.73 21.48 -3.29
N SER A 368 -22.26 21.36 -4.50
CA SER A 368 -23.18 22.31 -5.13
C SER A 368 -24.45 21.60 -5.66
N LYS A 369 -25.21 22.25 -6.55
CA LYS A 369 -26.26 21.61 -7.35
C LYS A 369 -25.66 21.20 -8.69
N ASP A 370 -25.63 19.91 -8.96
CA ASP A 370 -25.03 19.35 -10.17
C ASP A 370 -25.65 17.96 -10.46
N SER A 371 -24.98 17.13 -11.27
CA SER A 371 -25.43 15.79 -11.67
C SER A 371 -24.33 14.75 -11.58
N LEU A 372 -24.72 13.54 -11.20
CA LEU A 372 -23.87 12.34 -11.24
C LEU A 372 -24.14 11.58 -12.53
N GLU A 373 -23.09 11.20 -13.25
CA GLU A 373 -23.20 10.24 -14.35
C GLU A 373 -22.90 8.85 -13.83
N ILE A 374 -23.85 7.93 -13.98
CA ILE A 374 -23.73 6.56 -13.52
C ILE A 374 -23.70 5.65 -14.73
N SER A 375 -22.63 4.87 -14.85
CA SER A 375 -22.57 3.70 -15.71
C SER A 375 -23.04 2.51 -14.91
N ALA A 376 -24.04 1.78 -15.40
CA ALA A 376 -24.51 0.54 -14.78
C ALA A 376 -24.73 -0.52 -15.85
N GLY A 377 -24.51 -1.79 -15.50
CA GLY A 377 -24.51 -2.85 -16.49
C GLY A 377 -24.07 -4.21 -15.98
N ASN A 378 -24.07 -5.14 -16.92
CA ASN A 378 -23.51 -6.48 -16.85
C ASN A 378 -22.76 -6.82 -18.15
N THR A 379 -22.33 -8.07 -18.31
CA THR A 379 -21.56 -8.51 -19.50
C THR A 379 -22.31 -8.32 -20.82
N PHE A 380 -23.65 -8.35 -20.79
CA PHE A 380 -24.50 -8.28 -21.99
C PHE A 380 -24.99 -6.88 -22.30
N PHE A 381 -25.19 -6.02 -21.29
CA PHE A 381 -25.79 -4.72 -21.51
C PHE A 381 -25.28 -3.70 -20.48
N SER A 382 -25.04 -2.48 -20.95
CA SER A 382 -24.71 -1.34 -20.10
C SER A 382 -25.42 -0.08 -20.58
N PHE A 383 -25.70 0.83 -19.64
CA PHE A 383 -26.29 2.12 -19.93
C PHE A 383 -25.70 3.21 -19.03
N MET A 384 -25.84 4.45 -19.50
CA MET A 384 -25.50 5.65 -18.73
C MET A 384 -26.79 6.28 -18.21
N TYR A 385 -26.77 6.72 -16.96
CA TYR A 385 -27.89 7.37 -16.30
C TYR A 385 -27.42 8.59 -15.51
N THR A 386 -28.02 9.75 -15.80
CA THR A 386 -27.66 11.00 -15.15
C THR A 386 -28.65 11.31 -14.04
N ILE A 387 -28.15 11.53 -12.82
CA ILE A 387 -28.96 11.82 -11.64
C ILE A 387 -28.65 13.22 -11.13
N PRO A 388 -29.63 14.15 -11.12
CA PRO A 388 -29.44 15.45 -10.50
C PRO A 388 -29.37 15.30 -8.98
N TYR A 389 -28.43 16.01 -8.34
CA TYR A 389 -28.28 16.05 -6.90
C TYR A 389 -28.17 17.48 -6.38
N THR A 390 -28.32 17.63 -5.06
CA THR A 390 -27.96 18.86 -4.36
C THR A 390 -27.09 18.52 -3.17
N SER A 391 -26.08 19.33 -2.91
CA SER A 391 -25.24 19.19 -1.72
C SER A 391 -25.32 20.44 -0.87
N GLN A 392 -25.29 20.23 0.45
CA GLN A 392 -25.03 21.29 1.40
C GLN A 392 -23.63 21.87 1.12
N LEU A 393 -23.48 23.19 1.22
CA LEU A 393 -22.17 23.85 1.06
C LEU A 393 -21.30 23.59 2.31
N PRO A 394 -19.98 23.36 2.14
CA PRO A 394 -19.04 23.29 3.24
C PRO A 394 -19.00 24.64 3.98
N LYS A 395 -18.95 24.61 5.31
CA LYS A 395 -18.82 25.80 6.14
C LYS A 395 -17.61 25.70 7.04
N ILE A 396 -16.81 26.76 7.07
CA ILE A 396 -15.66 26.92 7.96
C ILE A 396 -15.71 28.32 8.55
N GLU A 397 -15.66 28.41 9.87
CA GLU A 397 -15.70 29.64 10.65
C GLU A 397 -14.53 29.65 11.64
N PHE A 398 -14.00 30.84 11.95
CA PHE A 398 -12.94 31.00 12.94
C PHE A 398 -13.32 32.04 13.97
N SER A 399 -12.77 31.88 15.17
CA SER A 399 -12.98 32.79 16.30
C SER A 399 -11.76 32.80 17.20
N ASN A 400 -11.60 33.90 17.96
CA ASN A 400 -10.55 34.07 18.95
C ASN A 400 -9.14 33.89 18.38
N ALA A 401 -8.91 34.38 17.16
CA ALA A 401 -7.60 34.36 16.53
C ALA A 401 -6.67 35.38 17.19
N LYS A 402 -5.48 34.95 17.57
CA LYS A 402 -4.38 35.83 18.01
C LYS A 402 -3.04 35.14 17.90
N ILE A 403 -1.99 35.94 17.82
CA ILE A 403 -0.60 35.49 17.87
C ILE A 403 0.03 36.06 19.13
N LEU A 404 0.60 35.19 19.96
CA LEU A 404 1.47 35.60 21.05
C LEU A 404 2.90 35.51 20.53
N ALA A 405 3.66 36.61 20.55
CA ALA A 405 5.06 36.63 20.13
C ALA A 405 5.95 37.08 21.29
N ALA A 406 7.03 36.37 21.56
CA ALA A 406 8.00 36.79 22.57
C ALA A 406 8.85 37.96 22.06
N ASP A 407 9.17 38.89 22.95
CA ASP A 407 10.21 39.87 22.71
C ASP A 407 11.63 39.27 22.79
N GLU A 408 12.59 40.02 22.27
CA GLU A 408 14.05 39.87 22.40
C GLU A 408 14.56 38.55 23.02
N GLY A 409 14.84 37.57 22.16
CA GLY A 409 15.50 36.32 22.55
C GLY A 409 14.62 35.30 23.28
N GLY A 410 13.32 35.57 23.43
CA GLY A 410 12.37 34.61 23.98
C GLY A 410 12.05 33.48 23.01
N ALA A 411 11.97 32.26 23.55
CA ALA A 411 11.67 31.04 22.81
C ALA A 411 10.45 30.33 23.41
N LEU A 412 9.68 29.64 22.57
CA LEU A 412 8.49 28.89 22.97
C LEU A 412 8.88 27.67 23.80
N ILE A 413 8.23 27.47 24.94
CA ILE A 413 8.47 26.30 25.78
C ILE A 413 8.10 25.03 25.00
N GLY A 414 9.03 24.09 24.90
CA GLY A 414 8.89 22.85 24.14
C GLY A 414 9.22 22.95 22.63
N ASN A 415 9.32 24.16 22.06
CA ASN A 415 9.79 24.39 20.69
C ASN A 415 10.80 25.56 20.69
N PRO A 416 12.05 25.33 21.13
CA PRO A 416 13.01 26.40 21.40
C PRO A 416 13.48 27.16 20.14
N ASP A 417 13.19 26.64 18.94
CA ASP A 417 13.44 27.26 17.64
C ASP A 417 12.31 28.22 17.18
N LYS A 418 11.21 28.28 17.94
CA LYS A 418 10.03 29.12 17.66
C LYS A 418 9.93 30.22 18.70
N ASN A 419 9.49 31.41 18.29
CA ASN A 419 9.34 32.57 19.17
C ASN A 419 7.90 33.10 19.23
N ALA A 420 6.95 32.41 18.60
CA ALA A 420 5.55 32.80 18.62
C ALA A 420 4.60 31.59 18.63
N LEU A 421 3.35 31.84 19.03
CA LEU A 421 2.27 30.87 19.08
C LEU A 421 0.99 31.47 18.48
N LEU A 422 0.54 30.93 17.36
CA LEU A 422 -0.77 31.23 16.77
C LEU A 422 -1.84 30.40 17.48
N MET A 423 -2.88 31.09 17.97
CA MET A 423 -4.01 30.49 18.67
C MET A 423 -5.32 30.90 18.01
N PHE A 424 -6.19 29.95 17.70
CA PHE A 424 -7.55 30.23 17.23
C PHE A 424 -8.46 29.01 17.40
N ASN A 425 -9.76 29.22 17.27
CA ASN A 425 -10.74 28.14 17.20
C ASN A 425 -11.28 28.01 15.78
N ILE A 426 -11.21 26.81 15.21
CA ILE A 426 -11.86 26.46 13.95
C ILE A 426 -13.18 25.73 14.24
N LYS A 427 -14.26 26.18 13.61
CA LYS A 427 -15.55 25.47 13.60
C LYS A 427 -15.85 25.11 12.15
N TYR A 428 -16.15 23.84 11.90
CA TYR A 428 -16.35 23.35 10.55
C TYR A 428 -17.56 22.42 10.47
N SER A 429 -18.12 22.35 9.26
CA SER A 429 -19.28 21.54 8.91
C SER A 429 -19.20 21.27 7.41
N ILE A 430 -18.59 20.13 7.04
CA ILE A 430 -18.34 19.72 5.67
C ILE A 430 -19.12 18.42 5.44
N PRO A 431 -20.05 18.34 4.47
CA PRO A 431 -20.90 17.16 4.29
C PRO A 431 -20.15 16.04 3.55
N THR A 432 -19.09 15.53 4.17
CA THR A 432 -18.25 14.42 3.70
C THR A 432 -18.22 13.27 4.72
N ARG A 433 -17.88 12.07 4.25
CA ARG A 433 -17.57 10.86 5.02
C ARG A 433 -16.11 10.46 4.91
N SER A 434 -15.33 11.21 4.13
CA SER A 434 -13.90 11.00 4.00
C SER A 434 -13.11 11.94 4.89
N GLN A 435 -11.82 11.64 5.00
CA GLN A 435 -10.90 12.39 5.84
C GLN A 435 -10.81 13.83 5.35
N ILE A 436 -10.88 14.77 6.30
CA ILE A 436 -10.69 16.19 6.06
C ILE A 436 -9.27 16.57 6.50
N THR A 437 -8.53 17.25 5.62
CA THR A 437 -7.21 17.82 5.92
C THR A 437 -7.30 19.34 5.89
N PHE A 438 -7.14 19.97 7.05
CA PHE A 438 -6.96 21.41 7.16
C PHE A 438 -5.47 21.75 6.97
N THR A 439 -5.18 22.61 6.01
CA THR A 439 -3.86 23.21 5.81
C THR A 439 -3.94 24.66 6.23
N ILE A 440 -3.14 25.05 7.21
CA ILE A 440 -3.09 26.41 7.75
C ILE A 440 -1.76 27.02 7.37
N GLU A 441 -1.79 28.17 6.73
CA GLU A 441 -0.62 28.91 6.29
C GLU A 441 -0.57 30.27 6.98
N ALA A 442 0.56 30.57 7.63
CA ALA A 442 0.84 31.87 8.22
C ALA A 442 2.34 32.16 8.12
N LEU A 443 2.72 33.35 7.64
CA LEU A 443 4.12 33.77 7.47
C LEU A 443 4.97 32.73 6.72
N SER A 444 4.43 32.18 5.61
CA SER A 444 5.06 31.13 4.80
C SER A 444 5.36 29.82 5.54
N GLN A 445 4.80 29.62 6.73
CA GLN A 445 4.85 28.36 7.47
C GLN A 445 3.52 27.62 7.30
N ILE A 446 3.61 26.32 7.03
CA ILE A 446 2.46 25.46 6.75
C ILE A 446 2.29 24.46 7.89
N TYR A 447 1.07 24.37 8.40
CA TYR A 447 0.66 23.38 9.39
C TYR A 447 -0.52 22.56 8.86
N LYS A 448 -0.50 21.25 9.11
CA LYS A 448 -1.56 20.33 8.66
C LYS A 448 -2.22 19.63 9.83
N LEU A 449 -3.55 19.53 9.78
CA LEU A 449 -4.38 18.82 10.74
C LEU A 449 -5.38 17.95 9.99
N THR A 450 -5.48 16.68 10.36
CA THR A 450 -6.45 15.75 9.79
C THR A 450 -7.58 15.40 10.78
N THR A 451 -8.79 15.15 10.28
CA THR A 451 -9.93 14.71 11.09
C THR A 451 -10.87 13.82 10.29
N MET A 452 -11.51 12.85 10.96
CA MET A 452 -12.58 12.01 10.39
C MET A 452 -13.98 12.54 10.74
N GLU A 453 -14.08 13.38 11.77
CA GLU A 453 -15.33 14.07 12.11
C GLU A 453 -15.64 15.12 11.03
N ASN A 454 -16.86 15.12 10.53
CA ASN A 454 -17.29 15.98 9.42
C ASN A 454 -17.94 17.30 9.89
N TYR A 455 -18.22 17.44 11.18
CA TYR A 455 -18.53 18.69 11.84
C TYR A 455 -17.87 18.76 13.22
N GLY A 456 -17.58 19.96 13.71
CA GLY A 456 -17.00 20.11 15.04
C GLY A 456 -16.40 21.49 15.30
N LYS A 457 -15.84 21.65 16.50
CA LYS A 457 -15.05 22.82 16.88
C LYS A 457 -13.73 22.35 17.51
N LYS A 458 -12.60 22.85 17.02
CA LYS A 458 -11.27 22.54 17.54
C LYS A 458 -10.52 23.82 17.90
N SER A 459 -9.80 23.80 19.00
CA SER A 459 -8.85 24.86 19.38
C SER A 459 -7.46 24.46 18.89
N LEU A 460 -6.82 25.35 18.13
CA LEU A 460 -5.51 25.11 17.53
C LEU A 460 -4.47 26.04 18.14
N LYS A 461 -3.29 25.47 18.41
CA LYS A 461 -2.10 26.14 18.91
C LYS A 461 -0.94 25.76 18.00
N ILE A 462 -0.50 26.69 17.16
CA ILE A 462 0.49 26.45 16.09
C ILE A 462 1.75 27.26 16.41
N PRO A 463 2.89 26.61 16.71
CA PRO A 463 4.16 27.30 16.88
C PRO A 463 4.60 27.99 15.59
N LEU A 464 5.02 29.25 15.67
CA LEU A 464 5.48 30.05 14.54
C LEU A 464 6.85 30.68 14.83
N THR A 465 7.62 30.90 13.76
CA THR A 465 8.78 31.80 13.77
C THR A 465 8.37 33.16 13.20
N ILE A 466 8.60 34.24 13.94
CA ILE A 466 8.31 35.63 13.54
C ILE A 466 9.61 36.44 13.59
N ASN A 467 10.05 36.89 12.42
CA ASN A 467 11.27 37.71 12.31
C ASN A 467 10.97 39.22 12.43
N ASN A 468 9.76 39.65 12.09
CA ASN A 468 9.36 41.06 12.11
C ASN A 468 8.26 41.30 13.16
N LEU A 469 8.67 41.73 14.35
CA LEU A 469 7.76 42.05 15.46
C LEU A 469 7.00 43.38 15.28
N LYS A 470 7.17 44.10 14.15
CA LYS A 470 6.43 45.34 13.86
C LYS A 470 5.05 45.11 13.24
N LEU A 471 4.72 43.88 12.85
CA LEU A 471 3.42 43.55 12.27
C LEU A 471 2.32 43.68 13.33
N SER A 472 1.26 44.45 13.06
CA SER A 472 0.09 44.49 13.96
C SER A 472 -0.77 43.23 13.83
N ASP A 473 -0.93 42.76 12.59
CA ASP A 473 -1.78 41.64 12.22
C ASP A 473 -1.05 40.74 11.23
N VAL A 474 -1.33 39.45 11.30
CA VAL A 474 -0.79 38.44 10.39
C VAL A 474 -1.94 37.78 9.65
N GLN A 475 -1.85 37.73 8.32
CA GLN A 475 -2.78 36.99 7.49
C GLN A 475 -2.59 35.48 7.71
N VAL A 476 -3.69 34.79 7.98
CA VAL A 476 -3.75 33.34 8.13
C VAL A 476 -4.74 32.79 7.10
N ASN A 477 -4.24 31.92 6.24
CA ASN A 477 -5.05 31.21 5.25
C ASN A 477 -5.32 29.80 5.74
N VAL A 478 -6.58 29.36 5.65
CA VAL A 478 -6.97 27.99 6.01
C VAL A 478 -7.70 27.35 4.85
N TYR A 479 -7.19 26.19 4.45
CA TYR A 479 -7.69 25.40 3.33
C TYR A 479 -8.17 24.05 3.85
N ALA A 480 -9.43 23.71 3.64
CA ALA A 480 -9.94 22.38 3.91
C ALA A 480 -9.92 21.54 2.62
N HIS A 481 -9.30 20.38 2.72
CA HIS A 481 -9.23 19.40 1.64
C HIS A 481 -9.98 18.13 2.02
N VAL A 482 -10.67 17.52 1.06
CA VAL A 482 -11.28 16.19 1.17
C VAL A 482 -10.72 15.34 0.04
N ASP A 483 -10.02 14.27 0.39
CA ASP A 483 -9.23 13.45 -0.56
C ASP A 483 -8.41 14.33 -1.51
N ASP A 484 -7.59 15.22 -0.93
CA ASP A 484 -6.71 16.18 -1.63
C ASP A 484 -7.39 17.25 -2.50
N ARG A 485 -8.72 17.28 -2.57
CA ARG A 485 -9.46 18.32 -3.30
C ARG A 485 -9.82 19.45 -2.36
N LEU A 486 -9.51 20.69 -2.75
CA LEU A 486 -9.90 21.88 -1.99
C LEU A 486 -11.42 22.04 -2.01
N VAL A 487 -12.06 22.02 -0.84
CA VAL A 487 -13.53 22.11 -0.71
C VAL A 487 -13.99 23.44 -0.12
N ALA A 488 -13.13 24.09 0.65
CA ALA A 488 -13.38 25.41 1.20
C ALA A 488 -12.05 26.05 1.61
N SER A 489 -11.99 27.37 1.48
CA SER A 489 -10.89 28.20 1.94
C SER A 489 -11.42 29.41 2.68
N LEU A 490 -10.68 29.87 3.67
CA LEU A 490 -10.95 31.13 4.36
C LEU A 490 -9.65 31.84 4.68
N GLU A 491 -9.70 33.16 4.68
CA GLU A 491 -8.64 34.05 5.09
C GLU A 491 -9.12 34.90 6.28
N PHE A 492 -8.26 35.10 7.28
CA PHE A 492 -8.50 36.04 8.37
C PHE A 492 -7.21 36.68 8.87
N LEU A 493 -7.36 37.80 9.58
CA LEU A 493 -6.25 38.49 10.25
C LEU A 493 -6.18 38.07 11.72
N ALA A 494 -4.99 37.64 12.15
CA ALA A 494 -4.68 37.33 13.54
C ALA A 494 -3.87 38.48 14.16
N PRO A 495 -4.41 39.22 15.14
CA PRO A 495 -3.69 40.28 15.82
C PRO A 495 -2.50 39.71 16.61
N MET A 496 -1.39 40.43 16.59
CA MET A 496 -0.16 40.05 17.28
C MET A 496 -0.02 40.80 18.62
N GLU A 497 0.07 40.05 19.71
CA GLU A 497 0.33 40.53 21.06
C GLU A 497 1.79 40.20 21.42
N ILE A 498 2.61 41.24 21.67
CA ILE A 498 3.99 41.06 22.13
C ILE A 498 3.98 40.74 23.62
N VAL A 499 4.39 39.52 23.97
CA VAL A 499 4.58 39.08 25.34
C VAL A 499 5.97 39.51 25.77
N ARG A 500 6.02 40.52 26.64
CA ARG A 500 7.28 41.05 27.15
C ARG A 500 7.86 40.19 28.26
N LYS A 501 9.18 40.10 28.32
CA LYS A 501 9.91 39.56 29.47
C LYS A 501 9.52 40.32 30.75
N LYS A 502 8.86 39.64 31.69
CA LYS A 502 8.52 40.24 33.00
C LYS A 502 9.76 40.23 33.89
N ALA A 503 10.12 41.40 34.44
CA ALA A 503 11.30 41.56 35.30
C ALA A 503 11.30 40.71 36.58
N ASN A 504 10.11 40.31 37.07
CA ASN A 504 9.88 39.71 38.40
C ASN A 504 9.54 38.20 38.40
N LEU A 505 9.70 37.48 37.28
CA LEU A 505 9.45 36.03 37.25
C LEU A 505 10.65 35.23 37.79
N ASN A 506 10.37 34.01 38.31
CA ASN A 506 11.34 33.06 38.87
C ASN A 506 12.65 32.99 38.08
N ARG A 507 13.65 33.73 38.56
CA ARG A 507 15.01 33.69 38.02
C ARG A 507 15.71 32.48 38.61
N ASN A 508 15.83 31.43 37.81
CA ASN A 508 16.77 30.37 38.14
C ASN A 508 18.14 30.81 37.62
N LYS A 509 19.10 30.91 38.53
CA LYS A 509 20.49 31.22 38.23
C LYS A 509 21.30 29.94 38.26
N ILE A 510 22.06 29.71 37.21
CA ILE A 510 23.08 28.65 37.18
C ILE A 510 24.41 29.36 37.09
N ILE A 511 25.27 29.16 38.09
CA ILE A 511 26.63 29.69 38.11
C ILE A 511 27.57 28.60 37.62
N ILE A 512 28.39 28.92 36.63
CA ILE A 512 29.41 28.04 36.06
C ILE A 512 30.76 28.73 36.20
N ILE A 513 31.68 28.16 36.97
CA ILE A 513 33.05 28.65 37.14
C ILE A 513 33.97 27.79 36.28
N ASN A 514 34.70 28.44 35.37
CA ASN A 514 35.73 27.81 34.57
C ASN A 514 37.01 28.66 34.62
N ASN A 515 37.99 28.21 35.41
CA ASN A 515 39.23 28.92 35.72
C ASN A 515 38.93 30.36 36.17
N SER A 516 39.22 31.32 35.29
CA SER A 516 39.09 32.75 35.54
C SER A 516 37.81 33.37 34.97
N VAL A 517 36.81 32.57 34.62
CA VAL A 517 35.52 33.03 34.09
C VAL A 517 34.39 32.46 34.91
N GLU A 518 33.53 33.33 35.42
CA GLU A 518 32.23 32.98 35.99
C GLU A 518 31.14 33.28 34.96
N LYS A 519 30.33 32.28 34.63
CA LYS A 519 29.17 32.42 33.77
C LYS A 519 27.90 32.31 34.60
N GLU A 520 27.05 33.32 34.54
CA GLU A 520 25.71 33.31 35.14
C GLU A 520 24.68 33.12 34.01
N VAL A 521 23.98 31.98 34.02
CA VAL A 521 22.83 31.75 33.14
C VAL A 521 21.55 32.07 33.92
N ALA A 522 20.90 33.18 33.56
CA ALA A 522 19.63 33.58 34.14
C ALA A 522 18.48 33.13 33.22
N ILE A 523 17.65 32.21 33.72
CA ILE A 523 16.47 31.70 33.01
C ILE A 523 15.23 32.39 33.56
N VAL A 524 14.47 33.04 32.69
CA VAL A 524 13.17 33.66 33.00
C VAL A 524 12.11 32.94 32.17
N LYS A 525 11.09 32.36 32.81
CA LYS A 525 10.01 31.65 32.11
C LYS A 525 8.63 32.12 32.56
N ASN A 526 7.69 32.18 31.62
CA ASN A 526 6.26 32.25 31.91
C ASN A 526 5.57 30.92 31.53
N GLU A 527 4.25 30.90 31.34
CA GLU A 527 3.52 29.67 30.95
C GLU A 527 3.76 29.24 29.50
N ILE A 528 4.25 30.11 28.63
CA ILE A 528 4.32 29.94 27.17
C ILE A 528 5.75 30.07 26.63
N PHE A 529 6.55 30.99 27.17
CA PHE A 529 7.87 31.38 26.68
C PHE A 529 8.96 31.32 27.78
N GLU A 530 10.20 31.09 27.35
CA GLU A 530 11.44 31.11 28.13
C GLU A 530 12.45 32.08 27.51
N TRP A 531 13.11 32.90 28.34
CA TRP A 531 14.22 33.78 27.98
C TRP A 531 15.47 33.34 28.74
N LYS A 532 16.61 33.25 28.04
CA LYS A 532 17.91 32.91 28.63
C LYS A 532 18.86 34.08 28.46
N GLU A 533 19.39 34.58 29.56
CA GLU A 533 20.49 35.55 29.56
C GLU A 533 21.76 34.87 30.01
N LEU A 534 22.86 35.18 29.33
CA LEU A 534 24.20 34.75 29.69
C LEU A 534 24.99 35.99 30.09
N PHE A 535 25.49 36.01 31.31
CA PHE A 535 26.45 37.00 31.79
C PHE A 535 27.79 36.32 32.01
N GLU A 536 28.87 36.93 31.55
CA GLU A 536 30.25 36.45 31.78
C GLU A 536 31.01 37.50 32.58
N TYR A 537 31.62 37.06 33.69
CA TYR A 537 32.39 37.90 34.59
C TYR A 537 33.81 37.35 34.73
N PRO A 538 34.85 38.21 34.76
CA PRO A 538 36.19 37.78 35.10
C PRO A 538 36.26 37.41 36.59
N LEU A 539 36.96 36.31 36.91
CA LEU A 539 37.17 35.82 38.27
C LEU A 539 38.66 35.60 38.51
N GLU A 540 39.26 36.32 39.43
CA GLU A 540 40.68 36.13 39.77
C GLU A 540 40.85 34.98 40.77
N TYR A 541 41.82 34.09 40.53
CA TYR A 541 42.22 33.07 41.50
C TYR A 541 43.73 32.78 41.43
N LYS A 542 44.29 32.28 42.54
CA LYS A 542 45.72 31.95 42.65
C LYS A 542 46.02 30.60 41.97
N GLY A 543 46.36 30.65 40.68
CA GLY A 543 46.64 29.45 39.89
C GLY A 543 48.00 28.77 40.11
N ILE A 544 48.96 29.40 40.80
CA ILE A 544 50.28 28.81 41.09
C ILE A 544 50.43 28.59 42.59
N LEU A 545 50.83 27.38 42.97
CA LEU A 545 50.97 26.93 44.35
C LEU A 545 52.37 26.39 44.60
N PHE A 546 52.89 26.62 45.81
CA PHE A 546 54.19 26.12 46.25
C PHE A 546 54.00 25.27 47.51
N GLY A 547 54.76 24.19 47.64
CA GLY A 547 54.76 23.37 48.85
C GLY A 547 56.04 22.55 49.00
N LYS A 548 56.36 22.09 50.21
CA LYS A 548 57.50 21.20 50.45
C LYS A 548 57.22 19.83 49.85
N VAL A 549 58.23 19.17 49.28
CA VAL A 549 58.09 17.77 48.84
C VAL A 549 57.57 16.90 50.00
N GLY A 550 56.48 16.17 49.77
CA GLY A 550 55.79 15.33 50.77
C GLY A 550 54.74 16.05 51.62
N GLU A 551 54.62 17.38 51.51
CA GLU A 551 53.57 18.16 52.18
C GLU A 551 52.19 17.86 51.58
N LYS A 552 51.15 17.89 52.41
CA LYS A 552 49.75 17.84 51.98
C LYS A 552 49.19 19.25 52.00
N ILE A 553 48.95 19.81 50.82
CA ILE A 553 48.27 21.10 50.68
C ILE A 553 46.78 20.87 50.43
N GLU A 554 45.94 21.74 50.99
CA GLU A 554 44.49 21.73 50.73
C GLU A 554 44.12 22.92 49.85
N VAL A 555 43.50 22.65 48.70
CA VAL A 555 43.19 23.66 47.67
C VAL A 555 41.77 23.39 47.19
N ASP A 556 40.92 24.41 47.25
CA ASP A 556 39.49 24.27 46.99
C ASP A 556 38.90 23.01 47.68
N GLY A 557 39.29 22.72 48.93
CA GLY A 557 38.80 21.55 49.70
C GLY A 557 39.31 20.17 49.23
N GLU A 558 40.16 20.10 48.20
CA GLU A 558 40.85 18.87 47.79
C GLU A 558 42.25 18.81 48.42
N LYS A 559 42.66 17.62 48.87
CA LYS A 559 43.99 17.40 49.48
C LYS A 559 44.96 16.84 48.45
N ILE A 560 46.01 17.59 48.17
CA ILE A 560 47.03 17.27 47.17
C ILE A 560 48.36 17.03 47.89
N ILE A 561 49.00 15.89 47.60
CA ILE A 561 50.36 15.61 48.08
C ILE A 561 51.35 16.21 47.09
N VAL A 562 52.24 17.07 47.58
CA VAL A 562 53.28 17.71 46.77
C VAL A 562 54.34 16.68 46.40
N ARG A 563 54.45 16.40 45.10
CA ARG A 563 55.49 15.52 44.54
C ARG A 563 56.69 16.33 44.11
N ASP A 564 57.82 15.65 43.97
CA ASP A 564 59.03 16.28 43.46
C ASP A 564 58.85 16.75 42.00
N GLY A 565 59.29 17.96 41.66
CA GLY A 565 59.06 18.62 40.36
C GLY A 565 57.89 19.61 40.34
N TYR A 566 57.16 19.65 39.21
CA TYR A 566 55.94 20.45 39.03
C TYR A 566 54.80 19.56 38.53
N ASP A 567 53.58 19.83 39.01
CA ASP A 567 52.36 19.08 38.65
C ASP A 567 51.22 20.04 38.29
N LEU A 568 50.40 19.68 37.31
CA LEU A 568 49.17 20.40 36.98
C LEU A 568 47.97 19.67 37.58
N VAL A 569 47.27 20.32 38.50
CA VAL A 569 46.15 19.73 39.24
C VAL A 569 44.85 20.37 38.77
N LYS A 570 43.92 19.53 38.30
CA LYS A 570 42.59 19.95 37.87
C LYS A 570 41.55 19.52 38.89
N ILE A 571 40.80 20.49 39.41
CA ILE A 571 39.69 20.27 40.35
C ILE A 571 38.38 20.46 39.60
N VAL A 572 37.52 19.45 39.61
CA VAL A 572 36.18 19.49 38.99
C VAL A 572 35.13 19.18 40.05
N LYS A 573 34.14 20.06 40.22
CA LYS A 573 33.03 19.91 41.17
C LYS A 573 31.68 20.23 40.53
N ASP A 574 30.60 19.98 41.27
CA ASP A 574 29.23 20.35 40.92
C ASP A 574 28.80 19.89 39.52
N ASN A 575 29.03 18.61 39.20
CA ASN A 575 28.73 18.01 37.89
C ASN A 575 29.35 18.76 36.70
N GLY A 576 30.52 19.39 36.89
CA GLY A 576 31.24 20.12 35.83
C GLY A 576 30.95 21.62 35.79
N ASN A 577 30.09 22.14 36.67
CA ASN A 577 29.85 23.58 36.81
C ASN A 577 31.00 24.31 37.52
N TYR A 578 31.95 23.60 38.13
CA TYR A 578 33.14 24.19 38.72
C TYR A 578 34.38 23.47 38.19
N ILE A 579 35.26 24.21 37.51
CA ILE A 579 36.52 23.70 36.97
C ILE A 579 37.61 24.72 37.28
N ARG A 580 38.67 24.30 37.97
CA ARG A 580 39.90 25.09 38.16
C ARG A 580 41.16 24.27 37.97
N GLU A 581 42.16 24.88 37.37
CA GLU A 581 43.48 24.29 37.15
C GLU A 581 44.56 25.03 37.95
N TYR A 582 45.43 24.28 38.62
CA TYR A 582 46.49 24.78 39.48
C TYR A 582 47.85 24.20 39.06
N LEU A 583 48.87 25.04 38.93
CA LEU A 583 50.26 24.63 38.77
C LEU A 583 50.91 24.53 40.15
N LEU A 584 51.25 23.32 40.57
CA LEU A 584 51.93 23.04 41.83
C LEU A 584 53.43 22.90 41.60
N ILE A 585 54.23 23.67 42.33
CA ILE A 585 55.70 23.67 42.26
C ILE A 585 56.26 23.22 43.62
N SER A 586 57.12 22.21 43.61
CA SER A 586 57.70 21.67 44.85
C SER A 586 59.01 22.33 45.26
N ILE A 587 59.22 22.43 46.59
CA ILE A 587 60.45 22.93 47.21
C ILE A 587 61.13 21.78 47.95
N LYS A 588 62.41 21.49 47.65
CA LYS A 588 63.18 20.39 48.26
C LYS A 588 63.88 20.81 49.56
N ASN A 589 64.31 19.82 50.35
CA ASN A 589 65.17 20.05 51.52
C ASN A 589 66.59 20.41 51.07
N PRO A 590 67.11 21.59 51.44
CA PRO A 590 68.45 21.99 51.03
C PRO A 590 69.57 21.29 51.83
N ILE A 591 69.29 20.74 53.02
CA ILE A 591 70.29 20.10 53.89
C ILE A 591 70.57 18.67 53.39
N LYS A 592 71.81 18.41 52.94
CA LYS A 592 72.22 17.11 52.37
C LYS A 592 72.85 16.19 53.41
N SER A 593 73.88 16.64 54.12
CA SER A 593 74.55 15.86 55.17
C SER A 593 75.24 16.72 56.22
N ILE A 594 75.49 16.15 57.41
CA ILE A 594 76.06 16.84 58.58
C ILE A 594 77.12 15.93 59.20
N ASN A 595 78.32 16.45 59.43
CA ASN A 595 79.42 15.76 60.12
C ASN A 595 79.98 16.64 61.24
N ALA A 596 80.51 16.05 62.31
CA ALA A 596 81.18 16.78 63.37
C ALA A 596 82.46 16.09 63.84
N GLU A 597 83.45 16.86 64.28
CA GLU A 597 84.75 16.38 64.78
C GLU A 597 85.26 17.24 65.96
N LEU A 598 86.16 16.67 66.78
CA LEU A 598 86.79 17.34 67.93
C LEU A 598 88.25 17.70 67.61
N LYS A 599 88.65 18.91 67.98
CA LYS A 599 90.06 19.35 67.92
C LYS A 599 90.38 20.19 69.17
N GLY A 600 91.03 19.57 70.16
CA GLY A 600 91.23 20.19 71.47
C GLY A 600 89.88 20.39 72.19
N ASP A 601 89.62 21.62 72.63
CA ASP A 601 88.37 22.07 73.26
C ASP A 601 87.32 22.57 72.24
N GLN A 602 87.55 22.36 70.94
CA GLN A 602 86.66 22.84 69.88
C GLN A 602 85.90 21.71 69.19
N LEU A 603 84.58 21.91 69.05
CA LEU A 603 83.68 21.13 68.21
C LEU A 603 83.58 21.78 66.82
N ILE A 604 83.99 21.05 65.78
CA ILE A 604 83.92 21.50 64.39
C ILE A 604 82.77 20.77 63.69
N ILE A 605 81.80 21.52 63.18
CA ILE A 605 80.65 21.03 62.42
C ILE A 605 80.89 21.32 60.93
N LYS A 606 80.84 20.28 60.11
CA LYS A 606 80.89 20.32 58.65
C LYS A 606 79.49 20.10 58.09
N LEU A 607 78.93 21.13 57.48
CA LEU A 607 77.57 21.11 56.92
C LEU A 607 77.60 21.08 55.38
N ASP A 608 77.04 20.04 54.79
CA ASP A 608 76.81 19.92 53.35
C ASP A 608 75.35 20.27 53.02
N MET A 609 75.18 21.30 52.21
CA MET A 609 73.90 21.91 51.86
C MET A 609 73.98 22.46 50.44
N GLU A 610 72.84 22.62 49.76
CA GLU A 610 72.80 23.44 48.54
C GLU A 610 73.40 24.83 48.79
N PRO A 611 74.14 25.41 47.83
CA PRO A 611 74.84 26.69 48.00
C PRO A 611 73.87 27.87 48.11
N ASN A 612 74.31 28.94 48.76
CA ASN A 612 73.57 30.20 48.94
C ASN A 612 72.26 30.09 49.75
N ILE A 613 72.14 29.06 50.59
CA ILE A 613 71.00 28.85 51.47
C ILE A 613 71.33 29.45 52.85
N PRO A 614 70.56 30.44 53.34
CA PRO A 614 70.67 30.90 54.71
C PRO A 614 70.36 29.76 55.68
N PHE A 615 71.18 29.62 56.72
CA PHE A 615 70.99 28.60 57.74
C PHE A 615 71.41 29.07 59.13
N GLU A 616 70.85 28.41 60.13
CA GLU A 616 71.20 28.55 61.54
C GLU A 616 71.61 27.18 62.10
N ILE A 617 72.65 27.14 62.91
CA ILE A 617 73.03 25.98 63.72
C ILE A 617 72.99 26.38 65.18
N PHE A 618 72.39 25.55 66.02
CA PHE A 618 72.30 25.74 67.46
C PHE A 618 73.01 24.58 68.18
N TYR A 619 73.92 24.90 69.08
CA TYR A 619 74.61 23.95 69.96
C TYR A 619 74.69 24.53 71.38
N GLY A 620 73.88 23.98 72.31
CA GLY A 620 73.78 24.53 73.66
C GLY A 620 73.33 26.01 73.68
N PRO A 621 74.00 26.89 74.44
CA PRO A 621 73.74 28.34 74.39
C PRO A 621 74.32 29.01 73.14
N HIS A 622 75.12 28.31 72.34
CA HIS A 622 75.77 28.87 71.15
C HIS A 622 74.88 28.77 69.91
N SER A 623 74.98 29.76 69.04
CA SER A 623 74.35 29.72 67.72
C SER A 623 75.27 30.30 66.66
N PHE A 624 75.19 29.74 65.46
CA PHE A 624 75.85 30.25 64.28
C PHE A 624 74.81 30.52 63.21
N ARG A 625 74.93 31.66 62.54
CA ARG A 625 74.09 32.02 61.40
C ARG A 625 74.99 32.30 60.22
N GLY A 626 74.67 31.69 59.08
CA GLY A 626 75.47 31.83 57.88
C GLY A 626 74.67 31.60 56.61
N ILE A 627 75.34 31.74 55.49
CA ILE A 627 74.85 31.37 54.17
C ILE A 627 75.74 30.25 53.68
N SER A 628 75.16 29.14 53.23
CA SER A 628 75.92 27.94 52.83
C SER A 628 76.86 28.25 51.67
N LYS A 629 78.16 28.02 51.89
CA LYS A 629 79.21 27.95 50.86
C LYS A 629 79.77 26.52 50.82
N GLU A 630 80.52 26.16 49.78
CA GLU A 630 81.20 24.86 49.73
C GLU A 630 82.11 24.69 50.95
N GLY A 631 81.82 23.69 51.79
CA GLY A 631 82.61 23.35 52.98
C GLY A 631 82.45 24.31 54.16
N ASN A 632 81.22 24.53 54.66
CA ASN A 632 81.03 25.32 55.88
C ASN A 632 81.60 24.57 57.10
N HIS A 633 82.66 25.12 57.67
CA HIS A 633 83.25 24.65 58.93
C HIS A 633 82.84 25.63 60.03
N ILE A 634 81.90 25.21 60.87
CA ILE A 634 81.42 26.00 62.02
C ILE A 634 82.12 25.46 63.26
N ILE A 635 82.70 26.36 64.06
CA ILE A 635 83.43 25.98 65.27
C ILE A 635 82.66 26.48 66.49
N PHE A 636 82.41 25.59 67.43
CA PHE A 636 81.88 25.91 68.76
C PHE A 636 82.84 25.42 69.85
N PRO A 637 82.89 26.06 71.03
CA PRO A 637 83.53 25.43 72.19
C PRO A 637 82.74 24.17 72.58
N ILE A 638 83.43 23.09 72.93
CA ILE A 638 82.76 21.85 73.35
C ILE A 638 82.14 22.03 74.73
N GLU A 639 80.85 21.74 74.86
CA GLU A 639 80.12 21.78 76.13
C GLU A 639 79.48 20.41 76.38
N PRO A 640 80.10 19.54 77.20
CA PRO A 640 79.68 18.14 77.37
C PRO A 640 78.22 17.94 77.83
N VAL A 641 77.58 18.98 78.37
CA VAL A 641 76.17 18.95 78.81
C VAL A 641 75.21 18.85 77.62
N TYR A 642 75.59 19.31 76.42
CA TYR A 642 74.74 19.32 75.23
C TYR A 642 75.19 18.26 74.22
N ASN A 643 74.26 17.39 73.81
CA ASN A 643 74.54 16.20 73.01
C ASN A 643 74.02 16.18 71.58
N SER A 644 73.48 17.29 71.07
CA SER A 644 73.02 17.38 69.69
C SER A 644 73.10 18.82 69.17
N ILE A 645 73.05 18.97 67.85
CA ILE A 645 72.95 20.24 67.15
C ILE A 645 71.63 20.30 66.39
N LYS A 646 70.99 21.46 66.41
CA LYS A 646 69.80 21.73 65.60
C LYS A 646 70.18 22.64 64.44
N ILE A 647 69.75 22.30 63.24
CA ILE A 647 70.00 23.05 62.01
C ILE A 647 68.67 23.52 61.43
N ARG A 648 68.62 24.78 61.02
CA ARG A 648 67.50 25.37 60.27
C ARG A 648 68.03 25.91 58.95
N ALA A 649 67.40 25.59 57.84
CA ALA A 649 67.73 26.12 56.52
C ALA A 649 66.51 26.78 55.87
N TYR A 650 66.70 27.91 55.21
CA TYR A 650 65.63 28.73 54.66
C TYR A 650 65.73 28.80 53.14
N THR A 651 64.75 28.25 52.42
CA THR A 651 64.72 28.28 50.95
C THR A 651 63.32 28.59 50.43
N GLN A 652 63.22 29.55 49.50
CA GLN A 652 61.99 29.92 48.80
C GLN A 652 60.77 30.16 49.72
N GLY A 653 60.99 30.79 50.88
CA GLY A 653 59.95 31.08 51.88
C GLY A 653 59.62 29.93 52.85
N PHE A 654 60.27 28.76 52.72
CA PHE A 654 60.09 27.60 53.58
C PHE A 654 61.29 27.35 54.49
N THR A 655 61.03 26.89 55.72
CA THR A 655 62.05 26.50 56.71
C THR A 655 62.17 24.98 56.82
N TRP A 656 63.37 24.45 56.67
CA TRP A 656 63.71 23.05 56.89
C TRP A 656 64.48 22.89 58.20
N GLU A 657 64.07 21.98 59.07
CA GLU A 657 64.73 21.71 60.35
C GLU A 657 65.35 20.30 60.35
N SER A 658 66.56 20.17 60.86
CA SER A 658 67.25 18.88 61.07
C SER A 658 67.95 18.88 62.43
N GLN A 659 68.10 17.71 63.05
CA GLN A 659 68.82 17.54 64.31
C GLN A 659 69.88 16.44 64.14
N TYR A 660 71.07 16.67 64.67
CA TYR A 660 72.21 15.76 64.57
C TYR A 660 72.82 15.49 65.93
N ASP A 661 73.02 14.22 66.28
CA ASP A 661 73.48 13.79 67.60
C ASP A 661 75.02 13.71 67.68
N LEU A 662 75.59 14.27 68.75
CA LEU A 662 77.03 14.35 69.03
C LEU A 662 77.50 13.35 70.10
N VAL A 663 76.68 12.35 70.44
CA VAL A 663 76.88 11.46 71.60
C VAL A 663 78.29 10.85 71.66
N ASN A 664 78.82 10.38 70.54
CA ASN A 664 80.15 9.75 70.49
C ASN A 664 81.29 10.77 70.67
N ILE A 665 81.12 11.96 70.10
CA ILE A 665 82.10 13.06 70.17
C ILE A 665 82.24 13.51 71.62
N ILE A 666 81.13 13.66 72.34
CA ILE A 666 81.14 14.10 73.75
C ILE A 666 81.78 13.06 74.66
N LYS A 667 81.46 11.76 74.47
CA LYS A 667 82.14 10.69 75.22
C LYS A 667 83.66 10.75 75.06
N LEU A 668 84.13 11.04 73.84
CA LEU A 668 85.56 11.21 73.55
C LEU A 668 86.15 12.39 74.33
N SER A 669 85.47 13.55 74.32
CA SER A 669 85.93 14.75 75.05
C SER A 669 86.05 14.54 76.56
N ILE A 670 85.07 13.90 77.19
CA ILE A 670 85.09 13.61 78.63
C ILE A 670 86.26 12.67 78.96
N SER A 671 86.49 11.67 78.12
CA SER A 671 87.59 10.71 78.32
C SER A 671 88.96 11.39 78.24
N MET A 672 89.15 12.33 77.31
CA MET A 672 90.38 13.12 77.21
C MET A 672 90.59 14.02 78.43
N ALA A 673 89.55 14.76 78.85
CA ALA A 673 89.64 15.65 80.01
C ALA A 673 89.94 14.89 81.32
N LEU A 674 89.37 13.68 81.47
CA LEU A 674 89.61 12.83 82.65
C LEU A 674 91.05 12.33 82.70
N SER A 675 91.63 12.00 81.53
CA SER A 675 93.04 11.63 81.41
C SER A 675 93.98 12.78 81.79
N GLU A 676 93.69 14.01 81.35
CA GLU A 676 94.48 15.20 81.71
C GLU A 676 94.36 15.53 83.20
N ALA A 677 93.15 15.47 83.76
CA ALA A 677 92.93 15.69 85.18
C ALA A 677 93.65 14.66 86.07
N MET A 678 93.66 13.38 85.66
CA MET A 678 94.44 12.34 86.34
C MET A 678 95.94 12.65 86.31
N ALA A 679 96.48 13.09 85.17
CA ALA A 679 97.89 13.46 85.05
C ALA A 679 98.25 14.64 85.97
N ILE A 680 97.37 15.66 86.06
CA ILE A 680 97.58 16.80 86.97
C ILE A 680 97.51 16.35 88.43
N LYS A 681 96.55 15.50 88.79
CA LYS A 681 96.44 14.95 90.14
C LYS A 681 97.70 14.18 90.53
N GLU A 682 98.24 13.37 89.62
CA GLU A 682 99.45 12.60 89.87
C GLU A 682 100.65 13.53 90.13
N VAL A 683 100.81 14.59 89.33
CA VAL A 683 101.85 15.61 89.55
C VAL A 683 101.67 16.31 90.90
N LEU A 684 100.45 16.73 91.25
CA LEU A 684 100.18 17.42 92.52
C LEU A 684 100.40 16.51 93.73
N SER A 685 100.04 15.22 93.61
CA SER A 685 100.22 14.24 94.66
C SER A 685 101.69 14.00 95.03
N ASN A 686 102.61 14.13 94.06
CA ASN A 686 104.06 14.08 94.32
C ASN A 686 104.57 15.28 95.14
N PHE A 687 103.84 16.39 95.19
CA PHE A 687 104.16 17.54 96.05
C PHE A 687 103.48 17.47 97.43
N GLY A 688 102.85 16.34 97.78
CA GLY A 688 102.12 16.18 99.04
C GLY A 688 100.76 16.88 99.04
N ILE A 689 100.25 17.28 97.87
CA ILE A 689 98.91 17.82 97.68
C ILE A 689 98.06 16.69 97.09
N ALA A 690 97.27 16.03 97.95
CA ALA A 690 96.38 14.95 97.52
C ALA A 690 95.29 15.43 96.54
#